data_AF-A0A6L7Z5E3-F1
#
_entry.id   AF-A0A6L7Z5E3-F1
#
_cell.length_a   1.000
_cell.length_b   1.000
_cell.length_c   1.000
_cell.angle_alpha   90.00
_cell.angle_beta   90.00
_cell.angle_gamma   90.00
#
_symmetry.space_group_name_H-M   'P 1'
#
loop_
_entity.id
_entity.type
_entity.pdbx_description
1 polymer ?
#
loop_
_entity_poly.entity_id
_entity_poly.type
_entity_poly.pdbx_seq_one_letter_code
_entity_poly.pdbx_strand_id
1 'polypeptide(L)'
;MTDPAMATASATAHPVPPLAGTLPPDCQRDLTTLRRSVRAALTDATPAPAVSPADFRNVLVTGATGFVGRFLVRDLLAHESELTVHCVVRAESAERGFERLRANMEHAETWDDAFTSRIQVYAGDVSQSRFGLSHADFDRLCREIDAVHHLAANPNLVASYRSLRQVNALGVREVLRLCLSVRLKHLFHVSTMGVFPEYVHSFAGEYRDCYIGDHAQPDLGRMKRVMPLGLLGYSWSKLVAEQAVLFAHQAGLPVAVFRFGQTTMASTGYAQSDTPPQLVFAAAVQVGMIPEGFTMRATDDPADTLTRICTDISMNVNRRFTVYSCCNNAPSYRAMQLVEFGLNYPEVPYTVFKRACQAHGDASPMARSWPLFDHFAPYWFRGSETVQTLPVSDRAIREDCPGDIDWPGPLTRYVRYNRWVRDREEEWPQAIPQLGVSLDSVLNQARRYARDNGVSFDTTYPEWMLEGLARLVEGFNAPEAGLLAKRIGHCVFDLCRILRNNAELAGERMRLPEIGRQPIERPVFIVGINRTGTTFLHRLLARDRRFWALRAYEYVEPVIPDGDYAKVVGTPRDPRRIKAADVFAAGRIVDTLAGLHHAGLDEPEEDIPILRLSLKTWVFATRYRLPEYERWLEETGTREAYHVHRRTMQHYNYQRRACHPGRQGQWIFKMPTHLMELGALLEAYPDALFIQTHREPVEFMGSWCSLVERFRSEISEPLPRDQLGTEQLKAMSRMLGRAIQFRRSHPELEDRWHDVSFYDLVRDPIAVVVGIYRRFGWPMEAESIEAMKAWFWKQEEQRRLETRHRYDIADHGLTRDKVNAAFADYRKFVASRFGTAAVS
;
A
#
# COMPACT_ATOMS: atom_id res chain seq x y z
N MET A 1 42.43 34.24 -5.08
CA MET A 1 42.10 35.64 -5.43
C MET A 1 40.68 35.64 -5.96
N THR A 2 39.77 36.21 -5.19
CA THR A 2 38.33 36.28 -5.45
C THR A 2 38.02 37.46 -6.36
N ASP A 3 37.32 37.18 -7.46
CA ASP A 3 36.91 38.16 -8.48
C ASP A 3 35.66 38.94 -7.98
N PRO A 4 35.64 40.29 -7.94
CA PRO A 4 34.58 41.06 -7.28
C PRO A 4 33.25 41.14 -8.05
N ALA A 5 33.13 40.55 -9.25
CA ALA A 5 31.95 40.71 -10.11
C ALA A 5 30.75 39.79 -9.78
N MET A 6 30.79 39.02 -8.68
CA MET A 6 29.73 38.07 -8.28
C MET A 6 28.65 38.63 -7.34
N ALA A 7 28.67 39.93 -7.03
CA ALA A 7 27.91 40.49 -5.92
C ALA A 7 26.59 41.21 -6.30
N THR A 8 25.77 40.66 -7.20
CA THR A 8 24.33 41.04 -7.30
C THR A 8 23.52 39.94 -8.00
N ALA A 9 23.14 38.89 -7.29
CA ALA A 9 22.05 37.98 -7.70
C ALA A 9 21.39 37.36 -6.46
N SER A 10 20.09 37.65 -6.29
CA SER A 10 19.08 37.03 -5.40
C SER A 10 19.50 36.59 -3.99
N ALA A 11 19.04 37.35 -2.98
CA ALA A 11 19.18 37.09 -1.54
C ALA A 11 18.36 35.88 -1.01
N THR A 12 18.14 34.82 -1.79
CA THR A 12 17.30 33.67 -1.41
C THR A 12 17.94 32.29 -1.66
N ALA A 13 19.17 32.21 -2.18
CA ALA A 13 19.80 30.92 -2.43
C ALA A 13 20.37 30.30 -1.14
N HIS A 14 19.77 29.19 -0.68
CA HIS A 14 20.40 28.36 0.33
C HIS A 14 21.69 27.74 -0.23
N PRO A 15 22.88 28.01 0.35
CA PRO A 15 24.13 27.53 -0.19
C PRO A 15 24.20 26.00 -0.10
N VAL A 16 24.35 25.34 -1.25
CA VAL A 16 24.61 23.89 -1.29
C VAL A 16 26.04 23.64 -0.80
N PRO A 17 26.26 22.79 0.22
CA PRO A 17 27.59 22.49 0.73
C PRO A 17 28.52 21.92 -0.36
N PRO A 18 29.84 22.10 -0.24
CA PRO A 18 30.78 21.40 -1.11
C PRO A 18 30.79 19.89 -0.85
N LEU A 19 31.25 19.12 -1.84
CA LEU A 19 31.49 17.69 -1.69
C LEU A 19 32.58 17.41 -0.65
N ALA A 20 32.36 16.39 0.18
CA ALA A 20 33.37 15.88 1.10
C ALA A 20 34.30 14.87 0.40
N GLY A 21 35.59 15.19 0.33
CA GLY A 21 36.62 14.36 -0.31
C GLY A 21 36.93 14.76 -1.76
N THR A 22 37.56 13.86 -2.51
CA THR A 22 38.02 14.12 -3.90
C THR A 22 37.29 13.24 -4.91
N LEU A 23 36.92 13.83 -6.05
CA LEU A 23 36.37 13.07 -7.18
C LEU A 23 37.46 12.19 -7.83
N PRO A 24 37.09 11.03 -8.41
CA PRO A 24 37.98 10.28 -9.28
C PRO A 24 38.50 11.16 -10.44
N PRO A 25 39.72 10.92 -10.97
CA PRO A 25 40.35 11.80 -11.97
C PRO A 25 39.49 12.08 -13.20
N ASP A 26 38.82 11.07 -13.75
CA ASP A 26 37.95 11.23 -14.92
C ASP A 26 36.70 12.07 -14.61
N CYS A 27 36.09 11.84 -13.45
CA CYS A 27 34.94 12.62 -12.97
C CYS A 27 35.33 14.09 -12.75
N GLN A 28 36.50 14.34 -12.15
CA GLN A 28 37.03 15.68 -11.93
C GLN A 28 37.31 16.40 -13.25
N ARG A 29 37.89 15.71 -14.24
CA ARG A 29 38.16 16.26 -15.58
C ARG A 29 36.87 16.69 -16.28
N ASP A 30 35.84 15.87 -16.20
CA ASP A 30 34.55 16.15 -16.84
C ASP A 30 33.82 17.30 -16.17
N LEU A 31 33.78 17.31 -14.83
CA LEU A 31 33.22 18.43 -14.08
C LEU A 31 33.96 19.74 -14.41
N THR A 32 35.29 19.69 -14.50
CA THR A 32 36.11 20.87 -14.88
C THR A 32 35.76 21.36 -16.28
N THR A 33 35.56 20.43 -17.22
CA THR A 33 35.16 20.75 -18.61
C THR A 33 33.77 21.42 -18.63
N LEU A 34 32.80 20.86 -17.90
CA LEU A 34 31.44 21.41 -17.81
C LEU A 34 31.44 22.80 -17.17
N ARG A 35 32.18 23.00 -16.07
CA ARG A 35 32.32 24.32 -15.43
C ARG A 35 32.94 25.36 -16.36
N ARG A 36 33.92 24.95 -17.18
CA ARG A 36 34.50 25.83 -18.21
C ARG A 36 33.46 26.22 -19.26
N SER A 37 32.63 25.28 -19.71
CA SER A 37 31.55 25.57 -20.67
C SER A 37 30.50 26.54 -20.11
N VAL A 38 30.12 26.40 -18.83
CA VAL A 38 29.21 27.35 -18.17
C VAL A 38 29.82 28.75 -18.11
N ARG A 39 31.09 28.87 -17.71
CA ARG A 39 31.79 30.16 -17.68
C ARG A 39 31.87 30.80 -19.06
N ALA A 40 32.24 30.03 -20.09
CA ALA A 40 32.31 30.52 -21.45
C ALA A 40 30.96 31.03 -21.96
N ALA A 41 29.87 30.29 -21.71
CA ALA A 41 28.53 30.71 -22.12
C ALA A 41 28.09 32.03 -21.48
N LEU A 42 28.48 32.28 -20.22
CA LEU A 42 28.17 33.53 -19.51
C LEU A 42 29.08 34.71 -19.92
N THR A 43 30.27 34.44 -20.44
CA THR A 43 31.16 35.50 -20.97
C THR A 43 30.76 35.93 -22.37
N ASP A 44 30.22 35.03 -23.19
CA ASP A 44 29.93 35.29 -24.60
C ASP A 44 28.70 36.20 -24.80
N ALA A 45 27.72 36.16 -23.89
CA ALA A 45 26.55 37.04 -23.91
C ALA A 45 25.86 37.09 -22.53
N THR A 46 25.18 38.20 -22.22
CA THR A 46 24.29 38.29 -21.06
C THR A 46 22.86 37.90 -21.46
N PRO A 47 22.34 36.74 -21.03
CA PRO A 47 20.99 36.31 -21.38
C PRO A 47 19.93 37.15 -20.67
N ALA A 48 18.76 37.29 -21.30
CA ALA A 48 17.58 37.86 -20.64
C ALA A 48 17.14 37.02 -19.42
N PRO A 49 16.45 37.61 -18.42
CA PRO A 49 15.93 36.88 -17.26
C PRO A 49 14.97 35.75 -17.66
N ALA A 50 14.90 34.72 -16.82
CA ALA A 50 13.98 33.61 -17.05
C ALA A 50 12.52 34.04 -16.92
N VAL A 51 11.64 33.33 -17.64
CA VAL A 51 10.18 33.51 -17.54
C VAL A 51 9.70 32.94 -16.20
N SER A 52 8.68 33.57 -15.61
CA SER A 52 8.06 33.06 -14.39
C SER A 52 7.42 31.68 -14.63
N PRO A 53 7.48 30.73 -13.68
CA PRO A 53 6.80 29.44 -13.82
C PRO A 53 5.33 29.49 -14.21
N ALA A 54 4.58 30.50 -13.73
CA ALA A 54 3.17 30.69 -14.08
C ALA A 54 2.92 31.05 -15.56
N ASP A 55 3.97 31.51 -16.26
CA ASP A 55 3.91 31.97 -17.65
C ASP A 55 4.57 30.98 -18.61
N PHE A 56 4.93 29.77 -18.16
CA PHE A 56 5.49 28.76 -19.04
C PHE A 56 4.52 28.41 -20.17
N ARG A 57 5.03 28.41 -21.40
CA ARG A 57 4.30 28.00 -22.61
C ARG A 57 5.02 26.89 -23.35
N ASN A 58 6.35 26.92 -23.39
CA ASN A 58 7.14 25.92 -24.10
C ASN A 58 8.16 25.27 -23.17
N VAL A 59 8.02 23.96 -22.95
CA VAL A 59 8.91 23.19 -22.06
C VAL A 59 9.62 22.10 -22.83
N LEU A 60 10.94 22.01 -22.70
CA LEU A 60 11.74 20.96 -23.31
C LEU A 60 11.93 19.79 -22.34
N VAL A 61 11.56 18.58 -22.75
CA VAL A 61 11.82 17.34 -22.01
C VAL A 61 12.86 16.50 -22.75
N THR A 62 13.96 16.17 -22.08
CA THR A 62 14.88 15.13 -22.56
C THR A 62 14.56 13.80 -21.89
N GLY A 63 14.69 12.69 -22.62
CA GLY A 63 14.39 11.37 -22.07
C GLY A 63 12.90 11.06 -21.97
N ALA A 64 12.05 11.75 -22.74
CA ALA A 64 10.59 11.58 -22.78
C ALA A 64 10.13 10.12 -23.06
N THR A 65 10.89 9.37 -23.87
CA THR A 65 10.58 7.95 -24.15
C THR A 65 11.01 7.00 -23.02
N GLY A 66 11.75 7.47 -22.02
CA GLY A 66 12.19 6.67 -20.88
C GLY A 66 11.04 6.27 -19.96
N PHE A 67 11.31 5.38 -19.01
CA PHE A 67 10.31 4.89 -18.04
C PHE A 67 9.67 6.03 -17.24
N VAL A 68 10.48 6.93 -16.68
CA VAL A 68 10.00 8.10 -15.93
C VAL A 68 9.48 9.20 -16.86
N GLY A 69 10.19 9.47 -17.96
CA GLY A 69 9.92 10.62 -18.84
C GLY A 69 8.51 10.65 -19.42
N ARG A 70 7.92 9.48 -19.72
CA ARG A 70 6.56 9.38 -20.27
C ARG A 70 5.49 9.85 -19.26
N PHE A 71 5.69 9.59 -17.97
CA PHE A 71 4.80 10.07 -16.92
C PHE A 71 4.94 11.58 -16.72
N LEU A 72 6.17 12.10 -16.80
CA LEU A 72 6.40 13.55 -16.71
C LEU A 72 5.75 14.31 -17.87
N VAL A 73 5.84 13.79 -19.11
CA VAL A 73 5.18 14.42 -20.27
C VAL A 73 3.66 14.46 -20.05
N ARG A 74 3.06 13.36 -19.60
CA ARG A 74 1.64 13.32 -19.23
C ARG A 74 1.32 14.37 -18.16
N ASP A 75 2.10 14.44 -17.08
CA ASP A 75 1.84 15.34 -15.95
C ASP A 75 1.92 16.82 -16.37
N LEU A 76 2.94 17.21 -17.15
CA LEU A 76 3.08 18.56 -17.69
C LEU A 76 1.87 18.95 -18.57
N LEU A 77 1.43 18.04 -19.45
CA LEU A 77 0.30 18.28 -20.35
C LEU A 77 -1.06 18.26 -19.65
N ALA A 78 -1.18 17.55 -18.53
CA ALA A 78 -2.38 17.51 -17.70
C ALA A 78 -2.47 18.72 -16.75
N HIS A 79 -1.33 19.28 -16.34
CA HIS A 79 -1.27 20.42 -15.42
C HIS A 79 -1.69 21.73 -16.09
N GLU A 80 -1.24 22.01 -17.33
CA GLU A 80 -1.53 23.27 -18.04
C GLU A 80 -2.01 23.02 -19.47
N SER A 81 -3.20 23.52 -19.83
CA SER A 81 -3.79 23.30 -21.16
C SER A 81 -3.02 23.99 -22.28
N GLU A 82 -2.44 25.15 -22.00
CA GLU A 82 -1.73 25.99 -22.97
C GLU A 82 -0.25 25.60 -23.16
N LEU A 83 0.23 24.59 -22.44
CA LEU A 83 1.63 24.19 -22.46
C LEU A 83 1.92 23.26 -23.66
N THR A 84 2.97 23.60 -24.41
CA THR A 84 3.55 22.76 -25.47
C THR A 84 4.82 22.08 -24.96
N VAL A 85 4.87 20.75 -25.06
CA VAL A 85 6.01 19.94 -24.64
C VAL A 85 6.88 19.58 -25.83
N HIS A 86 8.09 20.13 -25.87
CA HIS A 86 9.11 19.82 -26.86
C HIS A 86 9.92 18.62 -26.38
N CYS A 87 10.09 17.60 -27.21
CA CYS A 87 10.72 16.35 -26.84
C CYS A 87 11.92 16.05 -27.76
N VAL A 88 13.12 15.88 -27.20
CA VAL A 88 14.27 15.34 -27.96
C VAL A 88 14.25 13.82 -27.87
N VAL A 89 14.03 13.16 -29.02
CA VAL A 89 13.88 11.71 -29.11
C VAL A 89 14.90 11.14 -30.09
N ARG A 90 15.61 10.08 -29.67
CA ARG A 90 16.49 9.33 -30.57
C ARG A 90 15.63 8.57 -31.58
N ALA A 91 15.62 9.03 -32.83
CA ALA A 91 14.89 8.45 -33.95
C ALA A 91 15.51 8.93 -35.27
N GLU A 92 15.12 8.31 -36.37
CA GLU A 92 15.56 8.69 -37.72
C GLU A 92 14.92 10.00 -38.20
N SER A 93 13.70 10.30 -37.73
CA SER A 93 12.96 11.53 -38.05
C SER A 93 12.06 11.95 -36.88
N ALA A 94 11.52 13.18 -36.93
CA ALA A 94 10.63 13.70 -35.91
C ALA A 94 9.33 12.88 -35.82
N GLU A 95 8.80 12.44 -36.97
CA GLU A 95 7.59 11.61 -37.07
C GLU A 95 7.79 10.26 -36.40
N ARG A 96 8.89 9.57 -36.72
CA ARG A 96 9.26 8.31 -36.05
C ARG A 96 9.52 8.49 -34.56
N GLY A 97 10.08 9.65 -34.17
CA GLY A 97 10.27 10.01 -32.77
C GLY A 97 8.93 10.17 -32.04
N PHE A 98 7.94 10.79 -32.69
CA PHE A 98 6.59 10.96 -32.16
C PHE A 98 5.86 9.63 -32.03
N GLU A 99 5.87 8.78 -33.07
CA GLU A 99 5.31 7.43 -33.02
C GLU A 99 5.90 6.61 -31.85
N ARG A 100 7.22 6.68 -31.68
CA ARG A 100 7.91 6.01 -30.57
C ARG A 100 7.47 6.56 -29.21
N LEU A 101 7.31 7.88 -29.06
CA LEU A 101 6.85 8.48 -27.80
C LEU A 101 5.41 8.06 -27.49
N ARG A 102 4.51 8.17 -28.47
CA ARG A 102 3.12 7.75 -28.38
C ARG A 102 3.01 6.28 -27.96
N ALA A 103 3.67 5.37 -28.67
CA ALA A 103 3.62 3.94 -28.35
C ALA A 103 4.11 3.63 -26.91
N ASN A 104 5.13 4.34 -26.44
CA ASN A 104 5.62 4.19 -25.06
C ASN A 104 4.62 4.74 -24.02
N MET A 105 3.91 5.82 -24.33
CA MET A 105 2.88 6.40 -23.47
C MET A 105 1.62 5.53 -23.45
N GLU A 106 1.19 4.99 -24.59
CA GLU A 106 0.07 4.06 -24.72
C GLU A 106 0.32 2.77 -23.93
N HIS A 107 1.51 2.17 -24.06
CA HIS A 107 1.87 0.97 -23.31
C HIS A 107 1.94 1.20 -21.79
N ALA A 108 2.24 2.43 -21.35
CA ALA A 108 2.21 2.82 -19.95
C ALA A 108 0.84 3.35 -19.47
N GLU A 109 -0.19 3.32 -20.34
CA GLU A 109 -1.55 3.84 -20.05
C GLU A 109 -1.54 5.33 -19.66
N THR A 110 -0.72 6.13 -20.36
CA THR A 110 -0.53 7.58 -20.12
C THR A 110 -0.83 8.46 -21.33
N TRP A 111 -1.22 7.87 -22.46
CA TRP A 111 -1.56 8.62 -23.67
C TRP A 111 -3.01 9.13 -23.64
N ASP A 112 -3.20 10.36 -24.11
CA ASP A 112 -4.49 10.95 -24.44
C ASP A 112 -4.36 11.57 -25.83
N ASP A 113 -5.32 11.34 -26.72
CA ASP A 113 -5.28 11.89 -28.08
C ASP A 113 -5.26 13.42 -28.10
N ALA A 114 -5.78 14.08 -27.06
CA ALA A 114 -5.70 15.54 -26.87
C ALA A 114 -4.27 16.07 -26.67
N PHE A 115 -3.29 15.19 -26.43
CA PHE A 115 -1.88 15.57 -26.33
C PHE A 115 -1.22 15.79 -27.68
N THR A 116 -1.79 15.25 -28.77
CA THR A 116 -1.18 15.22 -30.10
C THR A 116 -0.72 16.60 -30.59
N SER A 117 -1.58 17.62 -30.47
CA SER A 117 -1.28 18.98 -30.96
C SER A 117 -0.33 19.77 -30.05
N ARG A 118 -0.01 19.25 -28.87
CA ARG A 118 0.79 19.92 -27.83
C ARG A 118 2.15 19.26 -27.61
N ILE A 119 2.48 18.23 -28.39
CA ILE A 119 3.79 17.57 -28.34
C ILE A 119 4.55 17.87 -29.63
N GLN A 120 5.70 18.53 -29.51
CA GLN A 120 6.61 18.76 -30.63
C GLN A 120 7.85 17.87 -30.48
N VAL A 121 8.09 16.97 -31.41
CA VAL A 121 9.27 16.08 -31.36
C VAL A 121 10.40 16.60 -32.26
N TYR A 122 11.63 16.43 -31.77
CA TYR A 122 12.87 16.63 -32.50
C TYR A 122 13.68 15.34 -32.48
N ALA A 123 14.08 14.87 -33.67
CA ALA A 123 14.99 13.73 -33.79
C ALA A 123 16.41 14.15 -33.37
N GLY A 124 16.88 13.65 -32.23
CA GLY A 124 18.17 14.07 -31.68
C GLY A 124 18.69 13.17 -30.55
N ASP A 125 19.94 13.40 -30.19
CA ASP A 125 20.66 12.69 -29.14
C ASP A 125 21.40 13.70 -28.24
N VAL A 126 21.08 13.68 -26.95
CA VAL A 126 21.66 14.59 -25.94
C VAL A 126 23.18 14.46 -25.77
N SER A 127 23.78 13.35 -26.21
CA SER A 127 25.24 13.16 -26.19
C SER A 127 25.97 13.87 -27.32
N GLN A 128 25.24 14.33 -28.34
CA GLN A 128 25.80 15.05 -29.49
C GLN A 128 25.74 16.55 -29.29
N SER A 129 26.65 17.30 -29.95
CA SER A 129 26.61 18.76 -29.96
C SER A 129 25.27 19.27 -30.49
N ARG A 130 24.67 20.29 -29.86
CA ARG A 130 23.32 20.80 -30.17
C ARG A 130 22.24 19.70 -30.19
N PHE A 131 22.41 18.64 -29.41
CA PHE A 131 21.58 17.44 -29.41
C PHE A 131 21.51 16.70 -30.76
N GLY A 132 22.48 16.91 -31.67
CA GLY A 132 22.42 16.38 -33.03
C GLY A 132 21.47 17.14 -33.96
N LEU A 133 20.91 18.27 -33.50
CA LEU A 133 19.99 19.09 -34.28
C LEU A 133 20.73 20.01 -35.26
N SER A 134 19.98 20.48 -36.25
CA SER A 134 20.41 21.58 -37.11
C SER A 134 20.66 22.85 -36.27
N HIS A 135 21.50 23.75 -36.77
CA HIS A 135 21.72 25.05 -36.11
C HIS A 135 20.41 25.83 -35.98
N ALA A 136 19.57 25.81 -37.03
CA ALA A 136 18.29 26.50 -37.03
C ALA A 136 17.33 25.98 -35.95
N ASP A 137 17.23 24.66 -35.79
CA ASP A 137 16.37 24.06 -34.76
C ASP A 137 16.89 24.31 -33.34
N PHE A 138 18.20 24.20 -33.13
CA PHE A 138 18.78 24.48 -31.82
C PHE A 138 18.64 25.96 -31.44
N ASP A 139 18.84 26.87 -32.39
CA ASP A 139 18.66 28.30 -32.16
C ASP A 139 17.19 28.66 -31.92
N ARG A 140 16.26 27.95 -32.58
CA ARG A 140 14.82 28.04 -32.31
C ARG A 140 14.51 27.63 -30.86
N LEU A 141 15.00 26.47 -30.43
CA LEU A 141 14.84 26.03 -29.03
C LEU A 141 15.46 27.01 -28.03
N CYS A 142 16.61 27.64 -28.35
CA CYS A 142 17.21 28.67 -27.51
C CYS A 142 16.31 29.91 -27.33
N ARG A 143 15.47 30.24 -28.32
CA ARG A 143 14.57 31.41 -28.28
C ARG A 143 13.21 31.09 -27.65
N GLU A 144 12.67 29.92 -27.91
CA GLU A 144 11.26 29.59 -27.61
C GLU A 144 11.06 28.90 -26.27
N ILE A 145 12.02 28.09 -25.80
CA ILE A 145 11.86 27.29 -24.58
C ILE A 145 11.97 28.15 -23.33
N ASP A 146 11.03 27.99 -22.41
CA ASP A 146 10.99 28.68 -21.11
C ASP A 146 11.67 27.85 -20.00
N ALA A 147 11.49 26.52 -20.06
CA ALA A 147 12.02 25.59 -19.08
C ALA A 147 12.48 24.26 -19.71
N VAL A 148 13.42 23.60 -19.05
CA VAL A 148 13.98 22.31 -19.48
C VAL A 148 13.88 21.29 -18.34
N HIS A 149 13.22 20.18 -18.59
CA HIS A 149 13.27 18.98 -17.76
C HIS A 149 14.27 17.98 -18.35
N HIS A 150 15.41 17.83 -17.69
CA HIS A 150 16.48 16.95 -18.15
C HIS A 150 16.47 15.61 -17.40
N LEU A 151 15.88 14.59 -18.03
CA LEU A 151 15.78 13.23 -17.50
C LEU A 151 16.65 12.22 -18.26
N ALA A 152 17.10 12.57 -19.47
CA ALA A 152 17.86 11.67 -20.32
C ALA A 152 19.12 11.13 -19.61
N ALA A 153 19.14 9.82 -19.39
CA ALA A 153 20.29 9.11 -18.86
C ALA A 153 20.24 7.64 -19.33
N ASN A 154 21.39 6.99 -19.32
CA ASN A 154 21.52 5.54 -19.37
C ASN A 154 21.64 5.02 -17.92
N PRO A 155 20.63 4.33 -17.38
CA PRO A 155 20.58 3.89 -15.97
C PRO A 155 21.34 2.57 -15.71
N ASN A 156 22.17 2.11 -16.64
CA ASN A 156 22.87 0.83 -16.51
C ASN A 156 23.84 0.82 -15.30
N LEU A 157 23.49 0.03 -14.27
CA LEU A 157 24.27 -0.12 -13.04
C LEU A 157 25.51 -0.99 -13.21
N VAL A 158 25.55 -1.88 -14.20
CA VAL A 158 26.71 -2.73 -14.50
C VAL A 158 27.82 -1.92 -15.20
N ALA A 159 27.46 -0.85 -15.89
CA ALA A 159 28.36 -0.07 -16.71
C ALA A 159 29.34 0.80 -15.90
N SER A 160 30.54 0.97 -16.47
CA SER A 160 31.57 1.88 -15.97
C SER A 160 31.16 3.35 -16.13
N TYR A 161 31.79 4.25 -15.37
CA TYR A 161 31.63 5.70 -15.59
C TYR A 161 32.07 6.10 -17.01
N ARG A 162 33.16 5.53 -17.52
CA ARG A 162 33.74 5.88 -18.82
C ARG A 162 32.79 5.59 -19.99
N SER A 163 32.00 4.52 -19.91
CA SER A 163 31.00 4.19 -20.92
C SER A 163 29.74 5.06 -20.81
N LEU A 164 29.41 5.53 -19.61
CA LEU A 164 28.20 6.33 -19.36
C LEU A 164 28.42 7.85 -19.49
N ARG A 165 29.65 8.34 -19.30
CA ARG A 165 29.95 9.77 -19.17
C ARG A 165 29.48 10.62 -20.35
N GLN A 166 29.50 10.10 -21.58
CA GLN A 166 29.08 10.88 -22.75
C GLN A 166 27.60 11.26 -22.68
N VAL A 167 26.74 10.30 -22.36
CA VAL A 167 25.30 10.52 -22.24
C VAL A 167 24.96 11.22 -20.93
N ASN A 168 25.43 10.69 -19.80
CA ASN A 168 24.91 11.07 -18.49
C ASN A 168 25.56 12.31 -17.89
N ALA A 169 26.86 12.53 -18.14
CA ALA A 169 27.62 13.62 -17.54
C ALA A 169 27.85 14.75 -18.54
N LEU A 170 28.47 14.45 -19.68
CA LEU A 170 28.84 15.44 -20.70
C LEU A 170 27.64 15.89 -21.54
N GLY A 171 26.60 15.08 -21.68
CA GLY A 171 25.36 15.48 -22.37
C GLY A 171 24.65 16.68 -21.73
N VAL A 172 24.88 16.92 -20.43
CA VAL A 172 24.38 18.12 -19.73
C VAL A 172 25.00 19.41 -20.29
N ARG A 173 26.14 19.35 -20.97
CA ARG A 173 26.79 20.52 -21.56
C ARG A 173 25.88 21.28 -22.52
N GLU A 174 25.24 20.58 -23.44
CA GLU A 174 24.38 21.21 -24.45
C GLU A 174 23.05 21.70 -23.84
N VAL A 175 22.59 21.04 -22.77
CA VAL A 175 21.44 21.48 -21.96
C VAL A 175 21.75 22.80 -21.27
N LEU A 176 22.91 22.89 -20.59
CA LEU A 176 23.37 24.12 -19.96
C LEU A 176 23.57 25.23 -21.00
N ARG A 177 24.14 24.90 -22.17
CA ARG A 177 24.27 25.86 -23.28
C ARG A 177 22.91 26.42 -23.69
N LEU A 178 21.91 25.57 -23.90
CA LEU A 178 20.55 26.01 -24.25
C LEU A 178 19.94 26.88 -23.13
N CYS A 179 20.11 26.49 -21.87
CA CYS A 179 19.57 27.22 -20.72
C CYS A 179 20.23 28.58 -20.48
N LEU A 180 21.45 28.79 -20.97
CA LEU A 180 22.22 30.03 -20.82
C LEU A 180 22.18 30.91 -22.09
N SER A 181 21.61 30.43 -23.20
CA SER A 181 21.59 31.15 -24.47
C SER A 181 20.30 31.96 -24.65
N VAL A 182 20.43 33.21 -25.11
CA VAL A 182 19.34 34.18 -25.38
C VAL A 182 18.58 34.62 -24.12
N ARG A 183 17.96 33.68 -23.42
CA ARG A 183 17.23 33.86 -22.17
C ARG A 183 17.57 32.72 -21.22
N LEU A 184 17.72 33.02 -19.94
CA LEU A 184 17.83 32.01 -18.90
C LEU A 184 16.57 31.13 -18.91
N LYS A 185 16.75 29.82 -18.78
CA LYS A 185 15.65 28.85 -18.73
C LYS A 185 15.68 28.13 -17.40
N HIS A 186 14.51 27.85 -16.83
CA HIS A 186 14.45 27.01 -15.63
C HIS A 186 14.98 25.62 -15.97
N LEU A 187 15.97 25.13 -15.23
CA LEU A 187 16.52 23.79 -15.42
C LEU A 187 16.11 22.86 -14.29
N PHE A 188 15.25 21.91 -14.62
CA PHE A 188 14.76 20.84 -13.76
C PHE A 188 15.56 19.56 -14.06
N HIS A 189 16.58 19.28 -13.26
CA HIS A 189 17.49 18.17 -13.46
C HIS A 189 17.10 16.96 -12.60
N VAL A 190 16.81 15.81 -13.20
CA VAL A 190 16.59 14.58 -12.44
C VAL A 190 17.92 13.90 -12.18
N SER A 191 18.30 13.84 -10.91
CA SER A 191 19.42 13.10 -10.33
C SER A 191 18.91 11.81 -9.65
N THR A 192 19.70 11.20 -8.78
CA THR A 192 19.34 9.96 -8.08
C THR A 192 19.77 9.98 -6.62
N MET A 193 18.96 9.40 -5.75
CA MET A 193 19.35 9.04 -4.38
C MET A 193 20.50 8.02 -4.37
N GLY A 194 20.72 7.32 -5.48
CA GLY A 194 21.85 6.40 -5.68
C GLY A 194 23.25 7.03 -5.61
N VAL A 195 23.36 8.35 -5.45
CA VAL A 195 24.62 9.02 -5.13
C VAL A 195 25.03 8.85 -3.65
N PHE A 196 24.08 8.48 -2.78
CA PHE A 196 24.31 8.26 -1.35
C PHE A 196 24.58 6.77 -1.06
N PRO A 197 25.80 6.40 -0.63
CA PRO A 197 26.13 5.04 -0.19
C PRO A 197 25.15 4.48 0.83
N GLU A 198 24.81 5.27 1.85
CA GLU A 198 23.86 4.92 2.90
C GLU A 198 22.46 4.61 2.37
N TYR A 199 22.03 5.24 1.27
CA TYR A 199 20.73 4.96 0.63
C TYR A 199 20.79 3.64 -0.15
N VAL A 200 21.81 3.48 -1.00
CA VAL A 200 22.00 2.26 -1.82
C VAL A 200 22.27 1.04 -0.93
N HIS A 201 22.91 1.25 0.22
CA HIS A 201 23.30 0.21 1.17
C HIS A 201 22.52 0.30 2.49
N SER A 202 21.27 0.78 2.46
CA SER A 202 20.47 0.94 3.69
C SER A 202 20.24 -0.38 4.44
N PHE A 203 20.48 -1.53 3.80
CA PHE A 203 20.50 -2.86 4.41
C PHE A 203 21.69 -3.07 5.35
N ALA A 204 22.84 -2.48 5.05
CA ALA A 204 24.06 -2.73 5.79
C ALA A 204 23.96 -2.05 7.16
N GLY A 205 24.14 -2.83 8.23
CA GLY A 205 24.11 -2.31 9.60
C GLY A 205 25.05 -1.12 9.86
N GLU A 206 26.10 -0.94 9.05
CA GLU A 206 27.02 0.19 9.14
C GLU A 206 26.38 1.58 8.89
N TYR A 207 25.23 1.63 8.20
CA TYR A 207 24.52 2.88 7.92
C TYR A 207 23.26 3.07 8.77
N ARG A 208 23.03 2.23 9.79
CA ARG A 208 21.82 2.22 10.61
C ARG A 208 21.48 3.59 11.22
N ASP A 209 22.50 4.33 11.63
CA ASP A 209 22.34 5.63 12.31
C ASP A 209 22.51 6.83 11.36
N CYS A 210 22.55 6.60 10.04
CA CYS A 210 22.69 7.67 9.06
C CYS A 210 21.34 8.39 8.82
N TYR A 211 21.42 9.66 8.44
CA TYR A 211 20.29 10.50 8.04
C TYR A 211 20.69 11.35 6.84
N ILE A 212 19.82 11.43 5.83
CA ILE A 212 20.01 12.31 4.67
C ILE A 212 19.15 13.56 4.85
N GLY A 213 19.78 14.69 5.19
CA GLY A 213 19.12 16.01 5.28
C GLY A 213 18.92 16.69 3.92
N ASP A 214 18.08 17.74 3.86
CA ASP A 214 17.77 18.49 2.63
C ASP A 214 19.02 19.05 1.93
N HIS A 215 20.06 19.38 2.69
CA HIS A 215 21.31 19.95 2.17
C HIS A 215 22.45 18.92 2.03
N ALA A 216 22.15 17.63 2.20
CA ALA A 216 23.17 16.59 2.17
C ALA A 216 23.86 16.51 0.80
N GLN A 217 25.18 16.31 0.86
CA GLN A 217 26.04 15.94 -0.26
C GLN A 217 26.68 14.59 0.03
N PRO A 218 26.91 13.74 -0.97
CA PRO A 218 27.48 12.43 -0.73
C PRO A 218 28.95 12.51 -0.29
N ASP A 219 29.35 11.62 0.61
CA ASP A 219 30.74 11.42 0.99
C ASP A 219 31.46 10.63 -0.11
N LEU A 220 32.42 11.28 -0.78
CA LEU A 220 33.14 10.66 -1.91
C LEU A 220 34.07 9.52 -1.48
N GLY A 221 34.53 9.53 -0.22
CA GLY A 221 35.31 8.44 0.35
C GLY A 221 34.45 7.19 0.49
N ARG A 222 33.23 7.33 1.04
CA ARG A 222 32.24 6.25 1.12
C ARG A 222 31.84 5.74 -0.26
N MET A 223 31.55 6.65 -1.21
CA MET A 223 31.22 6.26 -2.59
C MET A 223 32.34 5.43 -3.22
N LYS A 224 33.61 5.83 -3.09
CA LYS A 224 34.75 5.07 -3.65
C LYS A 224 34.87 3.66 -3.09
N ARG A 225 34.47 3.43 -1.83
CA ARG A 225 34.50 2.10 -1.20
C ARG A 225 33.44 1.16 -1.76
N VAL A 226 32.23 1.66 -1.99
CA VAL A 226 31.06 0.79 -2.28
C VAL A 226 30.52 0.92 -3.71
N MET A 227 30.94 1.94 -4.45
CA MET A 227 30.57 2.20 -5.85
C MET A 227 31.83 2.28 -6.72
N PRO A 228 32.45 1.14 -7.08
CA PRO A 228 33.65 1.14 -7.91
C PRO A 228 33.43 1.87 -9.26
N LEU A 229 34.40 2.63 -9.76
CA LEU A 229 34.16 3.43 -10.98
C LEU A 229 33.90 2.56 -12.24
N GLY A 230 34.40 1.31 -12.23
CA GLY A 230 34.21 0.33 -13.31
C GLY A 230 32.86 -0.39 -13.27
N LEU A 231 32.12 -0.32 -12.16
CA LEU A 231 30.86 -1.01 -11.91
C LEU A 231 30.03 -0.13 -10.96
N LEU A 232 28.83 0.31 -11.33
CA LEU A 232 28.09 1.43 -10.70
C LEU A 232 28.60 2.81 -11.13
N GLY A 233 29.05 2.91 -12.39
CA GLY A 233 29.38 4.20 -13.01
C GLY A 233 28.21 5.17 -13.10
N TYR A 234 26.97 4.66 -13.03
CA TYR A 234 25.75 5.47 -13.07
C TYR A 234 25.72 6.54 -11.97
N SER A 235 25.94 6.15 -10.70
CA SER A 235 25.94 7.09 -9.57
C SER A 235 26.96 8.21 -9.74
N TRP A 236 28.18 7.88 -10.17
CA TRP A 236 29.22 8.87 -10.47
C TRP A 236 28.84 9.80 -11.62
N SER A 237 28.23 9.26 -12.67
CA SER A 237 27.81 10.06 -13.82
C SER A 237 26.70 11.06 -13.47
N LYS A 238 25.74 10.66 -12.63
CA LYS A 238 24.69 11.54 -12.11
C LYS A 238 25.25 12.58 -11.16
N LEU A 239 26.21 12.22 -10.31
CA LEU A 239 26.87 13.17 -9.42
C LEU A 239 27.65 14.25 -10.20
N VAL A 240 28.41 13.88 -11.24
CA VAL A 240 29.15 14.85 -12.06
C VAL A 240 28.20 15.83 -12.76
N ALA A 241 27.10 15.32 -13.32
CA ALA A 241 26.04 16.15 -13.91
C ALA A 241 25.42 17.10 -12.88
N GLU A 242 25.03 16.58 -11.72
CA GLU A 242 24.46 17.35 -10.61
C GLU A 242 25.38 18.50 -10.20
N GLN A 243 26.68 18.24 -10.00
CA GLN A 243 27.64 19.27 -9.60
C GLN A 243 27.88 20.33 -10.68
N ALA A 244 27.71 19.99 -11.96
CA ALA A 244 27.78 20.97 -13.05
C ALA A 244 26.52 21.86 -13.07
N VAL A 245 25.35 21.28 -12.83
CA VAL A 245 24.07 22.00 -12.73
C VAL A 245 24.06 22.92 -11.51
N LEU A 246 24.52 22.45 -10.35
CA LEU A 246 24.67 23.26 -9.14
C LEU A 246 25.69 24.39 -9.31
N PHE A 247 26.74 24.17 -10.08
CA PHE A 247 27.67 25.24 -10.44
C PHE A 247 27.00 26.31 -11.33
N ALA A 248 26.18 25.90 -12.30
CA ALA A 248 25.41 26.85 -13.11
C ALA A 248 24.38 27.62 -12.26
N HIS A 249 23.79 26.98 -11.25
CA HIS A 249 22.94 27.66 -10.27
C HIS A 249 23.68 28.75 -9.49
N GLN A 250 24.89 28.45 -9.00
CA GLN A 250 25.75 29.44 -8.36
C GLN A 250 26.12 30.60 -9.29
N ALA A 251 26.08 30.38 -10.60
CA ALA A 251 26.31 31.39 -11.62
C ALA A 251 25.03 32.11 -12.09
N GLY A 252 23.88 31.88 -11.43
CA GLY A 252 22.62 32.61 -11.65
C GLY A 252 21.53 31.86 -12.42
N LEU A 253 21.76 30.61 -12.84
CA LEU A 253 20.73 29.81 -13.52
C LEU A 253 19.65 29.35 -12.52
N PRO A 254 18.34 29.54 -12.80
CA PRO A 254 17.28 28.99 -11.97
C PRO A 254 17.22 27.46 -12.13
N VAL A 255 17.51 26.75 -11.04
CA VAL A 255 17.70 25.29 -11.04
C VAL A 255 16.84 24.64 -9.96
N ALA A 256 16.34 23.45 -10.27
CA ALA A 256 15.92 22.47 -9.27
C ALA A 256 16.48 21.09 -9.63
N VAL A 257 17.06 20.40 -8.65
CA VAL A 257 17.59 19.05 -8.76
C VAL A 257 16.70 18.09 -8.00
N PHE A 258 16.12 17.12 -8.70
CA PHE A 258 15.29 16.08 -8.11
C PHE A 258 16.07 14.78 -8.00
N ARG A 259 16.48 14.38 -6.80
CA ARG A 259 17.15 13.10 -6.56
C ARG A 259 16.08 12.02 -6.39
N PHE A 260 15.83 11.24 -7.42
CA PHE A 260 14.82 10.20 -7.37
C PHE A 260 15.31 8.99 -6.57
N GLY A 261 14.40 8.40 -5.78
CA GLY A 261 14.59 7.09 -5.17
C GLY A 261 14.73 5.97 -6.20
N GLN A 262 14.57 4.73 -5.75
CA GLN A 262 14.54 3.60 -6.67
C GLN A 262 13.15 3.57 -7.31
N THR A 263 13.10 3.51 -8.64
CA THR A 263 11.85 3.57 -9.40
C THR A 263 11.82 2.44 -10.42
N THR A 264 11.04 1.41 -10.15
CA THR A 264 10.87 0.23 -11.01
C THR A 264 9.41 0.00 -11.40
N MET A 265 8.48 0.66 -10.70
CA MET A 265 7.05 0.59 -10.96
C MET A 265 6.35 1.95 -10.86
N ALA A 266 5.17 2.07 -11.46
CA ALA A 266 4.22 3.15 -11.27
C ALA A 266 3.10 2.73 -10.30
N SER A 267 2.33 3.70 -9.81
CA SER A 267 1.18 3.48 -8.93
C SER A 267 0.11 2.61 -9.57
N THR A 268 0.05 2.57 -10.91
CA THR A 268 -0.86 1.73 -11.71
C THR A 268 -0.46 0.26 -11.74
N GLY A 269 0.77 -0.07 -11.30
CA GLY A 269 1.36 -1.41 -11.44
C GLY A 269 2.25 -1.57 -12.67
N TYR A 270 2.25 -0.61 -13.61
CA TYR A 270 3.17 -0.62 -14.75
C TYR A 270 4.63 -0.64 -14.27
N ALA A 271 5.45 -1.55 -14.79
CA ALA A 271 6.82 -1.75 -14.32
C ALA A 271 7.79 -2.13 -15.44
N GLN A 272 9.09 -1.91 -15.20
CA GLN A 272 10.15 -2.38 -16.09
C GLN A 272 10.55 -3.83 -15.77
N SER A 273 10.73 -4.66 -16.79
CA SER A 273 11.03 -6.10 -16.65
C SER A 273 12.52 -6.42 -16.45
N ASP A 274 13.42 -5.44 -16.54
CA ASP A 274 14.88 -5.62 -16.59
C ASP A 274 15.62 -5.02 -15.38
N THR A 275 14.90 -4.66 -14.32
CA THR A 275 15.50 -4.10 -13.10
C THR A 275 16.13 -5.19 -12.22
N PRO A 276 17.15 -4.89 -11.38
CA PRO A 276 17.82 -5.94 -10.60
C PRO A 276 16.89 -6.82 -9.75
N PRO A 277 15.89 -6.28 -9.02
CA PRO A 277 14.93 -7.12 -8.30
C PRO A 277 14.11 -8.03 -9.22
N GLN A 278 13.71 -7.54 -10.40
CA GLN A 278 12.96 -8.30 -11.39
C GLN A 278 13.81 -9.41 -12.03
N LEU A 279 15.09 -9.14 -12.30
CA LEU A 279 16.00 -10.16 -12.83
C LEU A 279 16.25 -11.29 -11.83
N VAL A 280 16.42 -10.97 -10.53
CA VAL A 280 16.54 -12.01 -9.48
C VAL A 280 15.24 -12.78 -9.35
N PHE A 281 14.09 -12.10 -9.36
CA PHE A 281 12.78 -12.75 -9.31
C PHE A 281 12.57 -13.70 -10.50
N ALA A 282 12.80 -13.23 -11.73
CA ALA A 282 12.67 -14.04 -12.93
C ALA A 282 13.62 -15.24 -12.92
N ALA A 283 14.87 -15.06 -12.47
CA ALA A 283 15.81 -16.15 -12.30
C ALA A 283 15.36 -17.15 -11.23
N ALA A 284 14.76 -16.68 -10.13
CA ALA A 284 14.17 -17.53 -9.10
C ALA A 284 13.01 -18.38 -9.62
N VAL A 285 12.15 -17.80 -10.47
CA VAL A 285 11.11 -18.56 -11.17
C VAL A 285 11.72 -19.57 -12.13
N GLN A 286 12.74 -19.19 -12.91
CA GLN A 286 13.40 -20.07 -13.90
C GLN A 286 14.06 -21.28 -13.25
N VAL A 287 14.75 -21.11 -12.12
CA VAL A 287 15.49 -22.19 -11.45
C VAL A 287 14.70 -22.88 -10.33
N GLY A 288 13.53 -22.33 -9.96
CA GLY A 288 12.69 -22.85 -8.88
C GLY A 288 13.31 -22.74 -7.48
N MET A 289 14.17 -21.74 -7.24
CA MET A 289 14.88 -21.53 -5.97
C MET A 289 15.05 -20.03 -5.70
N ILE A 290 15.08 -19.61 -4.43
CA ILE A 290 15.29 -18.21 -4.04
C ILE A 290 16.62 -18.09 -3.28
N PRO A 291 17.48 -17.10 -3.57
CA PRO A 291 18.66 -16.88 -2.75
C PRO A 291 18.26 -16.36 -1.36
N GLU A 292 18.84 -16.93 -0.30
CA GLU A 292 18.64 -16.50 1.09
C GLU A 292 18.75 -14.97 1.23
N GLY A 293 17.89 -14.35 2.04
CA GLY A 293 17.89 -12.90 2.26
C GLY A 293 17.25 -12.07 1.14
N PHE A 294 16.94 -12.66 -0.02
CA PHE A 294 16.21 -11.95 -1.06
C PHE A 294 14.80 -11.58 -0.62
N THR A 295 14.46 -10.30 -0.78
CA THR A 295 13.13 -9.78 -0.49
C THR A 295 12.70 -8.85 -1.61
N MET A 296 11.41 -8.82 -1.91
CA MET A 296 10.85 -7.73 -2.70
C MET A 296 10.73 -6.52 -1.78
N ARG A 297 11.69 -5.60 -1.88
CA ARG A 297 11.69 -4.40 -1.03
C ARG A 297 10.51 -3.51 -1.35
N ALA A 298 9.98 -2.90 -0.29
CA ALA A 298 8.91 -1.92 -0.34
C ALA A 298 9.39 -0.51 -0.75
N THR A 299 10.70 -0.27 -0.86
CA THR A 299 11.31 1.01 -1.26
C THR A 299 11.39 1.13 -2.78
N ASP A 300 10.26 0.92 -3.45
CA ASP A 300 10.09 1.23 -4.86
C ASP A 300 9.11 2.38 -5.01
N ASP A 301 9.65 3.57 -5.20
CA ASP A 301 8.89 4.81 -5.27
C ASP A 301 8.16 4.88 -6.62
N PRO A 302 6.84 5.12 -6.65
CA PRO A 302 6.08 5.13 -7.89
C PRO A 302 6.58 6.22 -8.84
N ALA A 303 6.92 5.85 -10.07
CA ALA A 303 7.40 6.78 -11.09
C ALA A 303 6.46 7.97 -11.28
N ASP A 304 5.16 7.71 -11.34
CA ASP A 304 4.11 8.69 -11.57
C ASP A 304 3.76 9.53 -10.34
N THR A 305 4.11 9.10 -9.13
CA THR A 305 4.06 9.96 -7.93
C THR A 305 5.24 10.93 -7.96
N LEU A 306 6.44 10.43 -8.29
CA LEU A 306 7.64 11.27 -8.37
C LEU A 306 7.54 12.34 -9.46
N THR A 307 6.96 12.02 -10.63
CA THR A 307 6.79 13.00 -11.73
C THR A 307 5.73 14.06 -11.44
N ARG A 308 4.68 13.72 -10.67
CA ARG A 308 3.72 14.72 -10.15
C ARG A 308 4.40 15.71 -9.22
N ILE A 309 5.17 15.22 -8.23
CA ILE A 309 5.99 16.08 -7.35
C ILE A 309 6.91 17.00 -8.17
N CYS A 310 7.60 16.46 -9.18
CA CYS A 310 8.44 17.28 -10.06
C CYS A 310 7.66 18.35 -10.81
N THR A 311 6.49 18.00 -11.34
CA THR A 311 5.62 18.90 -12.10
C THR A 311 5.13 20.03 -11.21
N ASP A 312 4.57 19.70 -10.05
CA ASP A 312 3.99 20.69 -9.15
C ASP A 312 5.05 21.66 -8.60
N ILE A 313 6.23 21.13 -8.21
CA ILE A 313 7.36 21.98 -7.79
C ILE A 313 7.91 22.81 -8.97
N SER A 314 7.85 22.28 -10.19
CA SER A 314 8.33 23.04 -11.37
C SER A 314 7.46 24.24 -11.73
N MET A 315 6.16 24.15 -11.45
CA MET A 315 5.18 25.21 -11.69
C MET A 315 5.05 26.18 -10.51
N ASN A 316 5.64 25.86 -9.35
CA ASN A 316 5.58 26.72 -8.17
C ASN A 316 6.45 27.99 -8.34
N VAL A 317 5.79 29.15 -8.47
CA VAL A 317 6.44 30.47 -8.55
C VAL A 317 7.18 30.89 -7.28
N ASN A 318 6.83 30.31 -6.13
CA ASN A 318 7.39 30.60 -4.82
C ASN A 318 8.36 29.51 -4.34
N ARG A 319 8.96 28.74 -5.26
CA ARG A 319 9.89 27.67 -4.94
C ARG A 319 11.06 28.17 -4.08
N ARG A 320 11.32 27.49 -2.96
CA ARG A 320 12.34 27.88 -1.95
C ARG A 320 13.61 27.06 -2.04
N PHE A 321 13.53 25.82 -2.50
CA PHE A 321 14.66 24.90 -2.49
C PHE A 321 15.25 24.66 -3.89
N THR A 322 16.53 24.25 -3.91
CA THR A 322 17.25 23.90 -5.15
C THR A 322 17.40 22.39 -5.29
N VAL A 323 17.40 21.62 -4.20
CA VAL A 323 17.63 20.17 -4.21
C VAL A 323 16.53 19.48 -3.43
N TYR A 324 15.97 18.42 -4.01
CA TYR A 324 14.87 17.65 -3.46
C TYR A 324 15.22 16.17 -3.42
N SER A 325 15.20 15.55 -2.24
CA SER A 325 15.32 14.11 -2.08
C SER A 325 13.94 13.47 -2.27
N CYS A 326 13.66 13.00 -3.48
CA CYS A 326 12.34 12.51 -3.90
C CYS A 326 12.24 11.00 -3.68
N CYS A 327 11.95 10.62 -2.45
CA CYS A 327 11.67 9.24 -2.05
C CYS A 327 10.64 9.23 -0.90
N ASN A 328 9.87 8.15 -0.78
CA ASN A 328 8.93 7.99 0.31
C ASN A 328 9.66 7.83 1.65
N ASN A 329 9.50 8.81 2.54
CA ASN A 329 10.08 8.79 3.89
C ASN A 329 9.21 8.06 4.91
N ALA A 330 7.98 7.68 4.55
CA ALA A 330 7.09 6.90 5.40
C ALA A 330 7.42 5.41 5.21
N PRO A 331 7.95 4.74 6.24
CA PRO A 331 8.36 3.36 6.11
C PRO A 331 7.17 2.44 5.87
N SER A 332 7.28 1.61 4.85
CA SER A 332 6.81 0.24 5.02
C SER A 332 7.85 -0.48 5.86
N TYR A 333 7.56 -0.62 7.14
CA TYR A 333 8.42 -1.23 8.17
C TYR A 333 8.72 -2.72 7.93
N ARG A 334 8.29 -3.31 6.81
CA ARG A 334 8.45 -4.74 6.57
C ARG A 334 8.74 -5.07 5.11
N ALA A 335 9.82 -5.80 4.90
CA ALA A 335 10.11 -6.46 3.63
C ALA A 335 9.15 -7.64 3.43
N MET A 336 8.50 -7.72 2.27
CA MET A 336 7.58 -8.80 1.94
C MET A 336 8.37 -9.99 1.39
N GLN A 337 8.14 -11.17 1.96
CA GLN A 337 8.76 -12.41 1.48
C GLN A 337 7.96 -12.97 0.31
N LEU A 338 8.62 -13.58 -0.66
CA LEU A 338 7.93 -14.14 -1.84
C LEU A 338 6.87 -15.18 -1.47
N VAL A 339 7.13 -15.98 -0.42
CA VAL A 339 6.17 -16.96 0.11
C VAL A 339 4.90 -16.33 0.67
N GLU A 340 4.93 -15.06 1.13
CA GLU A 340 3.71 -14.34 1.53
C GLU A 340 2.78 -14.07 0.33
N PHE A 341 3.23 -14.35 -0.90
CA PHE A 341 2.44 -14.25 -2.12
C PHE A 341 2.16 -15.62 -2.78
N GLY A 342 2.37 -16.72 -2.06
CA GLY A 342 2.08 -18.08 -2.54
C GLY A 342 3.17 -18.69 -3.43
N LEU A 343 4.37 -18.11 -3.42
CA LEU A 343 5.53 -18.65 -4.14
C LEU A 343 6.29 -19.62 -3.23
N ASN A 344 6.21 -20.89 -3.57
CA ASN A 344 6.72 -21.99 -2.76
C ASN A 344 8.07 -22.49 -3.30
N TYR A 345 9.09 -21.64 -3.22
CA TYR A 345 10.46 -22.01 -3.62
C TYR A 345 11.37 -22.15 -2.39
N PRO A 346 12.27 -23.14 -2.37
CA PRO A 346 13.26 -23.28 -1.31
C PRO A 346 14.23 -22.09 -1.31
N GLU A 347 14.56 -21.59 -0.11
CA GLU A 347 15.66 -20.65 0.09
C GLU A 347 16.99 -21.42 0.06
N VAL A 348 17.97 -20.92 -0.71
CA VAL A 348 19.29 -21.53 -0.87
C VAL A 348 20.41 -20.49 -0.79
N PRO A 349 21.66 -20.87 -0.45
CA PRO A 349 22.78 -19.94 -0.49
C PRO A 349 22.96 -19.32 -1.88
N TYR A 350 23.34 -18.03 -1.95
CA TYR A 350 23.53 -17.30 -3.22
C TYR A 350 24.42 -18.04 -4.22
N THR A 351 25.46 -18.74 -3.76
CA THR A 351 26.37 -19.50 -4.63
C THR A 351 25.72 -20.72 -5.27
N VAL A 352 24.72 -21.33 -4.63
CA VAL A 352 23.91 -22.42 -5.18
C VAL A 352 22.95 -21.84 -6.22
N PHE A 353 22.23 -20.79 -5.86
CA PHE A 353 21.32 -20.06 -6.74
C PHE A 353 22.02 -19.59 -8.03
N LYS A 354 23.18 -18.93 -7.89
CA LYS A 354 23.99 -18.45 -9.01
C LYS A 354 24.40 -19.58 -9.95
N ARG A 355 24.89 -20.71 -9.42
CA ARG A 355 25.29 -21.86 -10.26
C ARG A 355 24.12 -22.44 -11.03
N ALA A 356 22.95 -22.56 -10.40
CA ALA A 356 21.73 -22.98 -11.07
C ALA A 356 21.36 -22.02 -12.22
N CYS A 357 21.44 -20.72 -11.99
CA CYS A 357 21.20 -19.71 -13.02
C CYS A 357 22.21 -19.80 -14.17
N GLN A 358 23.51 -19.93 -13.85
CA GLN A 358 24.58 -20.02 -14.85
C GLN A 358 24.50 -21.27 -15.72
N ALA A 359 23.87 -22.35 -15.24
CA ALA A 359 23.60 -23.53 -16.06
C ALA A 359 22.70 -23.25 -17.27
N HIS A 360 21.93 -22.14 -17.24
CA HIS A 360 21.13 -21.68 -18.38
C HIS A 360 21.91 -20.77 -19.37
N GLY A 361 23.20 -20.49 -19.12
CA GLY A 361 24.02 -19.65 -19.98
C GLY A 361 23.40 -18.27 -20.24
N ASP A 362 23.36 -17.86 -21.51
CA ASP A 362 22.79 -16.58 -21.95
C ASP A 362 21.27 -16.48 -21.80
N ALA A 363 20.57 -17.61 -21.60
CA ALA A 363 19.13 -17.64 -21.34
C ALA A 363 18.77 -17.28 -19.89
N SER A 364 19.76 -17.15 -18.99
CA SER A 364 19.51 -16.67 -17.65
C SER A 364 19.14 -15.17 -17.66
N PRO A 365 18.06 -14.76 -16.97
CA PRO A 365 17.75 -13.34 -16.79
C PRO A 365 18.93 -12.53 -16.20
N MET A 366 19.81 -13.19 -15.43
CA MET A 366 20.94 -12.55 -14.76
C MET A 366 22.25 -12.56 -15.57
N ALA A 367 22.28 -13.18 -16.76
CA ALA A 367 23.51 -13.47 -17.52
C ALA A 367 24.44 -12.25 -17.70
N ARG A 368 23.85 -11.07 -17.93
CA ARG A 368 24.58 -9.82 -18.21
C ARG A 368 24.90 -8.98 -16.98
N SER A 369 24.54 -9.44 -15.78
CA SER A 369 24.55 -8.64 -14.56
C SER A 369 25.29 -9.32 -13.39
N TRP A 370 25.98 -10.43 -13.62
CA TRP A 370 26.76 -11.13 -12.58
C TRP A 370 27.73 -10.23 -11.80
N PRO A 371 28.51 -9.32 -12.43
CA PRO A 371 29.41 -8.44 -11.69
C PRO A 371 28.69 -7.58 -10.64
N LEU A 372 27.48 -7.11 -10.98
CA LEU A 372 26.62 -6.34 -10.07
C LEU A 372 26.15 -7.22 -8.91
N PHE A 373 25.59 -8.39 -9.20
CA PHE A 373 25.07 -9.28 -8.18
C PHE A 373 26.16 -9.85 -7.28
N ASP A 374 27.35 -10.16 -7.81
CA ASP A 374 28.49 -10.62 -7.01
C ASP A 374 29.00 -9.53 -6.07
N HIS A 375 29.04 -8.27 -6.54
CA HIS A 375 29.41 -7.12 -5.71
C HIS A 375 28.44 -6.91 -4.54
N PHE A 376 27.14 -7.06 -4.79
CA PHE A 376 26.11 -6.86 -3.77
C PHE A 376 25.72 -8.12 -2.99
N ALA A 377 26.13 -9.31 -3.41
CA ALA A 377 25.75 -10.56 -2.76
C ALA A 377 26.07 -10.61 -1.26
N PRO A 378 27.21 -10.07 -0.78
CA PRO A 378 27.50 -10.00 0.65
C PRO A 378 26.50 -9.14 1.44
N TYR A 379 25.65 -8.36 0.77
CA TYR A 379 24.68 -7.48 1.41
C TYR A 379 23.23 -7.89 1.12
N TRP A 380 22.90 -8.23 -0.12
CA TRP A 380 21.54 -8.59 -0.53
C TRP A 380 21.14 -10.00 -0.12
N PHE A 381 22.11 -10.91 0.03
CA PHE A 381 21.85 -12.33 0.23
C PHE A 381 22.41 -12.87 1.56
N ARG A 382 22.33 -12.04 2.62
CA ARG A 382 22.56 -12.47 4.01
C ARG A 382 21.22 -12.69 4.70
N GLY A 383 20.96 -13.91 5.14
CA GLY A 383 19.83 -14.18 6.03
C GLY A 383 20.02 -13.41 7.35
N SER A 384 18.98 -12.68 7.78
CA SER A 384 18.76 -12.07 9.11
C SER A 384 19.02 -10.56 9.34
N GLU A 385 19.37 -9.73 8.37
CA GLU A 385 19.48 -8.29 8.65
C GLU A 385 18.12 -7.56 8.62
N THR A 386 17.79 -6.90 9.73
CA THR A 386 16.60 -6.06 9.90
C THR A 386 16.64 -4.89 8.93
N VAL A 387 15.64 -4.81 8.06
CA VAL A 387 15.48 -3.72 7.09
C VAL A 387 14.98 -2.48 7.83
N GLN A 388 15.89 -1.66 8.34
CA GLN A 388 15.56 -0.32 8.78
C GLN A 388 15.56 0.60 7.54
N THR A 389 14.51 1.40 7.38
CA THR A 389 14.48 2.43 6.34
C THR A 389 15.43 3.56 6.75
N LEU A 390 16.37 3.92 5.87
CA LEU A 390 17.22 5.09 6.07
C LEU A 390 16.33 6.34 6.18
N PRO A 391 16.39 7.10 7.29
CA PRO A 391 15.66 8.35 7.40
C PRO A 391 16.17 9.38 6.38
N VAL A 392 15.27 9.89 5.54
CA VAL A 392 15.54 10.94 4.55
C VAL A 392 14.58 12.11 4.79
N SER A 393 15.12 13.33 4.76
CA SER A 393 14.30 14.53 4.83
C SER A 393 13.49 14.73 3.57
N ASP A 394 12.21 14.97 3.74
CA ASP A 394 11.21 15.35 2.74
C ASP A 394 10.73 16.80 2.93
N ARG A 395 11.40 17.58 3.80
CA ARG A 395 10.99 18.94 4.14
C ARG A 395 10.93 19.82 2.90
N ALA A 396 11.96 19.78 2.05
CA ALA A 396 11.98 20.55 0.80
C ALA A 396 10.75 20.26 -0.07
N ILE A 397 10.33 18.99 -0.14
CA ILE A 397 9.16 18.57 -0.92
C ILE A 397 7.88 19.09 -0.28
N ARG A 398 7.66 18.86 1.03
CA ARG A 398 6.44 19.33 1.71
C ARG A 398 6.26 20.85 1.68
N GLU A 399 7.37 21.58 1.64
CA GLU A 399 7.35 23.04 1.61
C GLU A 399 7.07 23.61 0.21
N ASP A 400 7.56 22.98 -0.85
CA ASP A 400 7.42 23.51 -2.22
C ASP A 400 6.38 22.78 -3.09
N CYS A 401 5.91 21.59 -2.69
CA CYS A 401 4.85 20.87 -3.39
C CYS A 401 3.48 21.30 -2.85
N PRO A 402 2.55 21.78 -3.69
CA PRO A 402 1.19 22.09 -3.28
C PRO A 402 0.40 20.82 -2.95
N GLY A 403 -0.19 20.77 -1.75
CA GLY A 403 -1.07 19.68 -1.33
C GLY A 403 -0.36 18.47 -0.72
N ASP A 404 -1.15 17.47 -0.33
CA ASP A 404 -0.67 16.22 0.23
C ASP A 404 -0.23 15.25 -0.87
N ILE A 405 0.89 14.54 -0.65
CA ILE A 405 1.40 13.54 -1.58
C ILE A 405 0.82 12.18 -1.24
N ASP A 406 0.04 11.61 -2.16
CA ASP A 406 -0.43 10.23 -2.05
C ASP A 406 0.69 9.25 -2.43
N TRP A 407 1.24 8.60 -1.41
CA TRP A 407 2.19 7.50 -1.57
C TRP A 407 1.43 6.16 -1.50
N PRO A 408 1.07 5.54 -2.64
CA PRO A 408 0.35 4.27 -2.64
C PRO A 408 1.18 3.22 -1.91
N GLY A 409 0.57 2.46 -0.99
CA GLY A 409 1.31 1.52 -0.16
C GLY A 409 1.89 0.33 -0.96
N PRO A 410 2.94 -0.34 -0.45
CA PRO A 410 3.65 -1.37 -1.20
C PRO A 410 2.80 -2.58 -1.57
N LEU A 411 1.87 -2.99 -0.71
CA LEU A 411 0.98 -4.11 -1.01
C LEU A 411 0.04 -3.75 -2.17
N THR A 412 -0.48 -2.51 -2.16
CA THR A 412 -1.31 -1.98 -3.24
C THR A 412 -0.55 -2.00 -4.56
N ARG A 413 0.68 -1.50 -4.57
CA ARG A 413 1.52 -1.48 -5.78
C ARG A 413 1.83 -2.89 -6.27
N TYR A 414 2.16 -3.81 -5.38
CA TYR A 414 2.43 -5.21 -5.74
C TYR A 414 1.20 -5.91 -6.34
N VAL A 415 0.02 -5.75 -5.74
CA VAL A 415 -1.22 -6.32 -6.27
C VAL A 415 -1.56 -5.74 -7.65
N ARG A 416 -1.35 -4.45 -7.85
CA ARG A 416 -1.54 -3.79 -9.16
C ARG A 416 -0.53 -4.28 -10.19
N TYR A 417 0.74 -4.42 -9.81
CA TYR A 417 1.79 -4.97 -10.67
C TYR A 417 1.48 -6.39 -11.13
N ASN A 418 1.12 -7.29 -10.21
CA ASN A 418 0.77 -8.66 -10.57
C ASN A 418 -0.45 -8.73 -11.49
N ARG A 419 -1.41 -7.82 -11.33
CA ARG A 419 -2.53 -7.70 -12.26
C ARG A 419 -2.02 -7.27 -13.64
N TRP A 420 -1.24 -6.20 -13.70
CA TRP A 420 -0.72 -5.66 -14.95
C TRP A 420 0.07 -6.70 -15.75
N VAL A 421 0.93 -7.49 -15.08
CA VAL A 421 1.70 -8.59 -15.71
C VAL A 421 0.76 -9.68 -16.26
N ARG A 422 -0.25 -10.08 -15.49
CA ARG A 422 -1.17 -11.15 -15.90
C ARG A 422 -2.10 -10.73 -17.04
N ASP A 423 -2.54 -9.49 -17.03
CA ASP A 423 -3.40 -8.95 -18.10
C ASP A 423 -2.61 -8.77 -19.42
N ARG A 424 -1.27 -8.87 -19.37
CA ARG A 424 -0.34 -8.72 -20.50
C ARG A 424 0.65 -9.88 -20.57
N GLU A 425 0.21 -11.09 -20.23
CA GLU A 425 1.05 -12.29 -20.17
C GLU A 425 1.80 -12.53 -21.49
N GLU A 426 1.15 -12.28 -22.63
CA GLU A 426 1.74 -12.46 -23.97
C GLU A 426 2.88 -11.47 -24.27
N GLU A 427 2.87 -10.28 -23.65
CA GLU A 427 3.89 -9.25 -23.83
C GLU A 427 5.02 -9.35 -22.77
N TRP A 428 4.78 -10.10 -21.69
CA TRP A 428 5.70 -10.15 -20.56
C TRP A 428 6.87 -11.10 -20.83
N PRO A 429 8.13 -10.61 -20.78
CA PRO A 429 9.28 -11.40 -21.24
C PRO A 429 9.73 -12.48 -20.25
N GLN A 430 9.15 -12.55 -19.05
CA GLN A 430 9.56 -13.48 -17.99
C GLN A 430 8.48 -14.53 -17.72
N ALA A 431 8.88 -15.71 -17.25
CA ALA A 431 7.92 -16.74 -16.85
C ALA A 431 7.04 -16.25 -15.68
N ILE A 432 5.72 -16.44 -15.79
CA ILE A 432 4.80 -16.19 -14.68
C ILE A 432 4.83 -17.41 -13.74
N PRO A 433 5.12 -17.22 -12.44
CA PRO A 433 5.19 -18.34 -11.52
C PRO A 433 3.81 -18.92 -11.23
N GLN A 434 3.78 -20.23 -10.99
CA GLN A 434 2.61 -20.89 -10.44
C GLN A 434 2.49 -20.55 -8.95
N LEU A 435 1.29 -20.17 -8.53
CA LEU A 435 0.99 -19.88 -7.13
C LEU A 435 0.26 -21.06 -6.51
N GLY A 436 0.53 -21.34 -5.23
CA GLY A 436 -0.18 -22.37 -4.48
C GLY A 436 -0.24 -22.08 -2.98
N VAL A 437 -1.24 -22.64 -2.31
CA VAL A 437 -1.33 -22.60 -0.84
C VAL A 437 -0.66 -23.85 -0.28
N SER A 438 0.56 -23.70 0.24
CA SER A 438 1.34 -24.80 0.83
C SER A 438 1.34 -24.71 2.35
N LEU A 439 0.93 -25.79 3.03
CA LEU A 439 0.94 -25.86 4.49
C LEU A 439 2.37 -25.71 5.04
N ASP A 440 3.33 -26.43 4.47
CA ASP A 440 4.74 -26.38 4.89
C ASP A 440 5.33 -24.97 4.74
N SER A 441 5.05 -24.31 3.62
CA SER A 441 5.49 -22.93 3.37
C SER A 441 4.95 -21.96 4.42
N VAL A 442 3.65 -22.08 4.74
CA VAL A 442 2.97 -21.21 5.71
C VAL A 442 3.45 -21.52 7.14
N LEU A 443 3.70 -22.78 7.48
CA LEU A 443 4.30 -23.18 8.77
C LEU A 443 5.73 -22.68 8.92
N ASN A 444 6.54 -22.72 7.86
CA ASN A 444 7.89 -22.16 7.88
C ASN A 444 7.88 -20.65 8.13
N GLN A 445 6.90 -19.92 7.59
CA GLN A 445 6.69 -18.51 7.92
C GLN A 445 6.27 -18.32 9.39
N ALA A 446 5.35 -19.14 9.91
CA ALA A 446 4.96 -19.08 11.32
C ALA A 446 6.16 -19.29 12.27
N ARG A 447 7.04 -20.27 11.97
CA ARG A 447 8.30 -20.51 12.72
C ARG A 447 9.24 -19.31 12.67
N ARG A 448 9.39 -18.72 11.49
CA ARG A 448 10.17 -17.48 11.31
C ARG A 448 9.58 -16.35 12.15
N TYR A 449 8.28 -16.11 12.09
CA TYR A 449 7.65 -15.05 12.88
C TYR A 449 7.81 -15.25 14.39
N ALA A 450 7.70 -16.50 14.88
CA ALA A 450 7.94 -16.80 16.28
C ALA A 450 9.39 -16.48 16.68
N ARG A 451 10.37 -16.95 15.89
CA ARG A 451 11.79 -16.66 16.12
C ARG A 451 12.10 -15.17 16.08
N ASP A 452 11.60 -14.46 15.06
CA ASP A 452 11.85 -13.03 14.85
C ASP A 452 11.23 -12.18 15.98
N ASN A 453 10.19 -12.68 16.68
CA ASN A 453 9.57 -12.04 17.85
C ASN A 453 10.06 -12.61 19.20
N GLY A 454 11.03 -13.52 19.20
CA GLY A 454 11.58 -14.12 20.42
C GLY A 454 10.60 -14.96 21.23
N VAL A 455 9.60 -15.57 20.59
CA VAL A 455 8.58 -16.42 21.24
C VAL A 455 8.69 -17.89 20.85
N SER A 456 8.21 -18.77 21.73
CA SER A 456 8.13 -20.20 21.42
C SER A 456 7.04 -20.47 20.38
N PHE A 457 7.36 -21.31 19.38
CA PHE A 457 6.44 -21.72 18.34
C PHE A 457 5.22 -22.45 18.93
N ASP A 458 5.45 -23.44 19.79
CA ASP A 458 4.40 -24.32 20.31
C ASP A 458 3.40 -23.59 21.22
N THR A 459 3.86 -22.59 21.97
CA THR A 459 2.98 -21.80 22.85
C THR A 459 2.24 -20.68 22.10
N THR A 460 2.78 -20.25 20.96
CA THR A 460 2.17 -19.25 20.08
C THR A 460 1.12 -19.91 19.17
N TYR A 461 1.43 -21.08 18.63
CA TYR A 461 0.60 -21.84 17.70
C TYR A 461 0.32 -23.23 18.28
N PRO A 462 -0.64 -23.35 19.21
CA PRO A 462 -0.98 -24.63 19.81
C PRO A 462 -1.52 -25.62 18.76
N GLU A 463 -1.46 -26.91 19.06
CA GLU A 463 -1.82 -28.00 18.13
C GLU A 463 -3.19 -27.81 17.46
N TRP A 464 -4.22 -27.43 18.22
CA TRP A 464 -5.57 -27.19 17.68
C TRP A 464 -5.63 -26.04 16.65
N MET A 465 -4.74 -25.05 16.76
CA MET A 465 -4.64 -23.94 15.80
C MET A 465 -3.94 -24.40 14.53
N LEU A 466 -2.91 -25.24 14.66
CA LEU A 466 -2.21 -25.84 13.53
C LEU A 466 -3.12 -26.82 12.77
N GLU A 467 -3.98 -27.56 13.46
CA GLU A 467 -5.04 -28.35 12.84
C GLU A 467 -6.01 -27.46 12.05
N GLY A 468 -6.49 -26.37 12.66
CA GLY A 468 -7.34 -25.39 11.97
C GLY A 468 -6.69 -24.81 10.72
N LEU A 469 -5.39 -24.48 10.78
CA LEU A 469 -4.60 -24.06 9.62
C LEU A 469 -4.56 -25.14 8.53
N ALA A 470 -4.27 -26.39 8.91
CA ALA A 470 -4.19 -27.51 7.97
C ALA A 470 -5.54 -27.72 7.25
N ARG A 471 -6.65 -27.69 7.99
CA ARG A 471 -8.01 -27.80 7.41
C ARG A 471 -8.36 -26.64 6.48
N LEU A 472 -7.92 -25.43 6.78
CA LEU A 472 -8.10 -24.28 5.89
C LEU A 472 -7.28 -24.43 4.60
N VAL A 473 -6.03 -24.87 4.69
CA VAL A 473 -5.17 -25.10 3.52
C VAL A 473 -5.71 -26.24 2.66
N GLU A 474 -6.17 -27.33 3.28
CA GLU A 474 -6.87 -28.44 2.61
C GLU A 474 -8.10 -27.91 1.86
N GLY A 475 -8.95 -27.12 2.54
CA GLY A 475 -10.14 -26.52 1.95
C GLY A 475 -9.82 -25.53 0.81
N PHE A 476 -8.76 -24.73 0.92
CA PHE A 476 -8.35 -23.81 -0.15
C PHE A 476 -7.86 -24.53 -1.41
N ASN A 477 -7.26 -25.70 -1.27
CA ASN A 477 -6.80 -26.52 -2.39
C ASN A 477 -7.89 -27.46 -2.93
N ALA A 478 -9.04 -27.55 -2.25
CA ALA A 478 -10.16 -28.37 -2.70
C ALA A 478 -10.89 -27.73 -3.91
N PRO A 479 -11.34 -28.52 -4.89
CA PRO A 479 -12.08 -28.02 -6.05
C PRO A 479 -13.30 -27.15 -5.67
N GLU A 480 -13.95 -27.47 -4.56
CA GLU A 480 -15.14 -26.79 -4.03
C GLU A 480 -14.90 -25.32 -3.66
N ALA A 481 -13.66 -24.96 -3.31
CA ALA A 481 -13.29 -23.60 -2.99
C ALA A 481 -13.14 -22.73 -4.25
N GLY A 482 -12.86 -23.35 -5.40
CA GLY A 482 -12.80 -22.69 -6.71
C GLY A 482 -11.90 -21.45 -6.75
N LEU A 483 -10.79 -21.43 -5.99
CA LEU A 483 -9.96 -20.23 -5.86
C LEU A 483 -9.40 -19.78 -7.21
N LEU A 484 -9.56 -18.49 -7.52
CA LEU A 484 -8.99 -17.90 -8.73
C LEU A 484 -7.46 -17.90 -8.61
N ALA A 485 -6.75 -18.37 -9.63
CA ALA A 485 -5.28 -18.41 -9.65
C ALA A 485 -4.62 -17.04 -9.38
N LYS A 486 -5.28 -15.95 -9.77
CA LYS A 486 -4.84 -14.56 -9.51
C LYS A 486 -5.05 -14.07 -8.08
N ARG A 487 -5.72 -14.85 -7.24
CA ARG A 487 -6.07 -14.52 -5.84
C ARG A 487 -5.40 -15.42 -4.82
N ILE A 488 -4.75 -16.51 -5.24
CA ILE A 488 -3.99 -17.41 -4.35
C ILE A 488 -3.01 -16.63 -3.48
N GLY A 489 -2.20 -15.73 -4.07
CA GLY A 489 -1.23 -14.95 -3.30
C GLY A 489 -1.87 -14.06 -2.24
N HIS A 490 -3.09 -13.56 -2.46
CA HIS A 490 -3.83 -12.80 -1.45
C HIS A 490 -4.32 -13.69 -0.30
N CYS A 491 -4.77 -14.93 -0.59
CA CYS A 491 -5.15 -15.90 0.43
C CYS A 491 -3.97 -16.28 1.32
N VAL A 492 -2.80 -16.54 0.73
CA VAL A 492 -1.57 -16.85 1.46
C VAL A 492 -1.10 -15.67 2.29
N PHE A 493 -1.11 -14.46 1.71
CA PHE A 493 -0.78 -13.22 2.44
C PHE A 493 -1.62 -13.06 3.71
N ASP A 494 -2.93 -13.32 3.61
CA ASP A 494 -3.85 -13.17 4.73
C ASP A 494 -3.62 -14.23 5.83
N LEU A 495 -3.31 -15.49 5.45
CA LEU A 495 -2.90 -16.53 6.41
C LEU A 495 -1.58 -16.16 7.11
N CYS A 496 -0.56 -15.75 6.35
CA CYS A 496 0.72 -15.30 6.90
C CYS A 496 0.54 -14.11 7.84
N ARG A 497 -0.34 -13.16 7.51
CA ARG A 497 -0.69 -12.03 8.38
C ARG A 497 -1.34 -12.50 9.68
N ILE A 498 -2.27 -13.45 9.64
CA ILE A 498 -2.89 -14.01 10.85
C ILE A 498 -1.84 -14.66 11.76
N LEU A 499 -0.93 -15.44 11.18
CA LEU A 499 0.14 -16.12 11.94
C LEU A 499 1.11 -15.11 12.55
N ARG A 500 1.51 -14.08 11.78
CA ARG A 500 2.33 -12.98 12.27
C ARG A 500 1.67 -12.27 13.45
N ASN A 501 0.39 -11.89 13.31
CA ASN A 501 -0.34 -11.19 14.36
C ASN A 501 -0.40 -12.04 15.65
N ASN A 502 -0.50 -13.38 15.54
CA ASN A 502 -0.41 -14.28 16.70
C ASN A 502 0.98 -14.22 17.38
N ALA A 503 2.07 -14.26 16.60
CA ALA A 503 3.43 -14.12 17.14
C ALA A 503 3.68 -12.75 17.78
N GLU A 504 3.23 -11.67 17.16
CA GLU A 504 3.33 -10.31 17.71
C GLU A 504 2.55 -10.19 19.03
N LEU A 505 1.30 -10.69 19.08
CA LEU A 505 0.51 -10.73 20.31
C LEU A 505 1.18 -11.58 21.41
N ALA A 506 1.81 -12.70 21.05
CA ALA A 506 2.55 -13.52 22.00
C ALA A 506 3.79 -12.78 22.54
N GLY A 507 4.57 -12.14 21.67
CA GLY A 507 5.76 -11.38 22.05
C GLY A 507 5.40 -10.20 22.95
N GLU A 508 4.31 -9.52 22.63
CA GLU A 508 3.84 -8.38 23.40
C GLU A 508 3.35 -8.77 24.80
N ARG A 509 2.72 -9.94 24.95
CA ARG A 509 2.37 -10.51 26.27
C ARG A 509 3.58 -10.92 27.08
N MET A 510 4.64 -11.40 26.43
CA MET A 510 5.88 -11.72 27.11
C MET A 510 6.55 -10.43 27.64
N ARG A 511 6.52 -9.37 26.82
CA ARG A 511 7.05 -8.05 27.16
C ARG A 511 6.25 -7.33 28.24
N LEU A 512 4.91 -7.47 28.21
CA LEU A 512 3.97 -6.80 29.10
C LEU A 512 2.99 -7.84 29.72
N PRO A 513 3.43 -8.62 30.73
CA PRO A 513 2.61 -9.70 31.32
C PRO A 513 1.28 -9.23 31.93
N GLU A 514 1.18 -7.96 32.33
CA GLU A 514 -0.03 -7.34 32.87
C GLU A 514 -1.19 -7.29 31.86
N ILE A 515 -0.90 -7.42 30.56
CA ILE A 515 -1.91 -7.60 29.51
C ILE A 515 -2.78 -8.81 29.85
N GLY A 516 -2.18 -9.92 30.28
CA GLY A 516 -2.93 -11.15 30.59
C GLY A 516 -3.91 -11.03 31.76
N ARG A 517 -3.76 -9.99 32.58
CA ARG A 517 -4.60 -9.72 33.75
C ARG A 517 -5.69 -8.68 33.49
N GLN A 518 -5.73 -8.11 32.29
CA GLN A 518 -6.74 -7.10 31.96
C GLN A 518 -8.15 -7.69 32.08
N PRO A 519 -9.05 -7.05 32.83
CA PRO A 519 -10.43 -7.50 32.91
C PRO A 519 -11.19 -6.99 31.68
N ILE A 520 -12.09 -7.83 31.16
CA ILE A 520 -13.08 -7.46 30.15
C ILE A 520 -14.44 -7.65 30.83
N GLU A 521 -14.97 -6.56 31.37
CA GLU A 521 -16.16 -6.58 32.23
C GLU A 521 -17.41 -6.24 31.41
N ARG A 522 -18.42 -7.10 31.55
CA ARG A 522 -19.75 -6.99 30.96
C ARG A 522 -19.74 -6.51 29.50
N PRO A 523 -18.96 -7.13 28.60
CA PRO A 523 -18.93 -6.70 27.21
C PRO A 523 -20.31 -6.82 26.56
N VAL A 524 -20.63 -5.89 25.68
CA VAL A 524 -21.90 -5.84 24.94
C VAL A 524 -21.68 -6.44 23.56
N PHE A 525 -22.44 -7.46 23.21
CA PHE A 525 -22.44 -8.09 21.89
C PHE A 525 -23.73 -7.75 21.15
N ILE A 526 -23.61 -6.98 20.08
CA ILE A 526 -24.68 -6.78 19.12
C ILE A 526 -24.69 -7.99 18.19
N VAL A 527 -25.79 -8.74 18.22
CA VAL A 527 -25.99 -9.95 17.43
C VAL A 527 -27.22 -9.81 16.55
N GLY A 528 -27.26 -10.58 15.46
CA GLY A 528 -28.27 -10.44 14.42
C GLY A 528 -27.66 -10.70 13.06
N ILE A 529 -28.48 -11.07 12.08
CA ILE A 529 -27.99 -11.29 10.72
C ILE A 529 -27.57 -9.95 10.11
N ASN A 530 -26.68 -9.99 9.12
CA ASN A 530 -26.49 -8.83 8.26
C ASN A 530 -27.83 -8.29 7.74
N ARG A 531 -27.92 -6.97 7.53
CA ARG A 531 -29.15 -6.29 7.05
C ARG A 531 -30.32 -6.19 8.05
N THR A 532 -30.10 -6.49 9.33
CA THR A 532 -31.06 -6.21 10.42
C THR A 532 -30.75 -4.91 11.19
N GLY A 533 -29.80 -4.10 10.71
CA GLY A 533 -29.42 -2.83 11.33
C GLY A 533 -28.28 -2.90 12.35
N THR A 534 -27.63 -4.07 12.51
CA THR A 534 -26.51 -4.27 13.44
C THR A 534 -25.37 -3.27 13.28
N THR A 535 -24.87 -3.03 12.06
CA THR A 535 -23.80 -2.05 11.80
C THR A 535 -24.22 -0.63 12.19
N PHE A 536 -25.44 -0.23 11.85
CA PHE A 536 -25.96 1.09 12.19
C PHE A 536 -26.05 1.26 13.71
N LEU A 537 -26.64 0.28 14.40
CA LEU A 537 -26.78 0.30 15.86
C LEU A 537 -25.43 0.29 16.58
N HIS A 538 -24.47 -0.51 16.10
CA HIS A 538 -23.11 -0.56 16.65
C HIS A 538 -22.41 0.80 16.55
N ARG A 539 -22.44 1.42 15.37
CA ARG A 539 -21.81 2.73 15.16
C ARG A 539 -22.51 3.83 15.92
N LEU A 540 -23.84 3.78 16.05
CA LEU A 540 -24.63 4.73 16.84
C LEU A 540 -24.27 4.63 18.33
N LEU A 541 -24.32 3.44 18.92
CA LEU A 541 -23.96 3.22 20.32
C LEU A 541 -22.51 3.60 20.59
N ALA A 542 -21.58 3.29 19.67
CA ALA A 542 -20.17 3.65 19.79
C ALA A 542 -19.88 5.17 19.80
N ARG A 543 -20.90 6.04 19.60
CA ARG A 543 -20.75 7.48 19.82
C ARG A 543 -20.74 7.86 21.31
N ASP A 544 -21.28 7.01 22.19
CA ASP A 544 -21.21 7.22 23.63
C ASP A 544 -19.80 6.95 24.16
N ARG A 545 -19.30 7.85 25.01
CA ARG A 545 -17.99 7.73 25.66
C ARG A 545 -17.91 6.56 26.66
N ARG A 546 -19.03 5.97 27.07
CA ARG A 546 -19.07 4.72 27.83
C ARG A 546 -18.45 3.58 27.04
N PHE A 547 -18.71 3.52 25.74
CA PHE A 547 -18.33 2.37 24.94
C PHE A 547 -16.92 2.50 24.37
N TRP A 548 -16.22 1.38 24.39
CA TRP A 548 -15.03 1.16 23.58
C TRP A 548 -15.42 0.28 22.41
N ALA A 549 -15.11 0.76 21.21
CA ALA A 549 -15.16 -0.03 20.00
C ALA A 549 -13.77 -0.07 19.37
N LEU A 550 -13.46 -1.17 18.69
CA LEU A 550 -12.29 -1.25 17.84
C LEU A 550 -12.60 -0.64 16.50
N ARG A 551 -11.64 0.12 15.99
CA ARG A 551 -11.70 0.74 14.67
C ARG A 551 -11.10 -0.22 13.65
N ALA A 552 -11.57 -0.14 12.40
CA ALA A 552 -11.12 -1.00 11.31
C ALA A 552 -9.58 -1.11 11.21
N TYR A 553 -8.85 -0.01 11.41
CA TYR A 553 -7.38 -0.02 11.32
C TYR A 553 -6.70 -0.84 12.42
N GLU A 554 -7.32 -0.95 13.60
CA GLU A 554 -6.75 -1.68 14.74
C GLU A 554 -6.80 -3.19 14.50
N TYR A 555 -7.83 -3.64 13.79
CA TYR A 555 -7.99 -5.05 13.44
C TYR A 555 -6.93 -5.58 12.46
N VAL A 556 -6.36 -4.72 11.62
CA VAL A 556 -5.36 -5.14 10.62
C VAL A 556 -4.07 -5.56 11.32
N GLU A 557 -3.64 -4.78 12.32
CA GLU A 557 -2.45 -5.05 13.14
C GLU A 557 -2.73 -4.75 14.62
N PRO A 558 -2.76 -5.78 15.48
CA PRO A 558 -3.16 -5.61 16.87
C PRO A 558 -2.08 -4.97 17.75
N VAL A 559 -0.81 -5.04 17.34
CA VAL A 559 0.36 -4.55 18.09
C VAL A 559 0.96 -3.34 17.37
N ILE A 560 1.41 -2.34 18.14
CA ILE A 560 2.13 -1.19 17.58
C ILE A 560 3.64 -1.48 17.66
N PRO A 561 4.40 -1.33 16.56
CA PRO A 561 5.86 -1.41 16.60
C PRO A 561 6.45 -0.44 17.63
N ASP A 562 7.44 -0.89 18.41
CA ASP A 562 8.18 -0.09 19.42
C ASP A 562 7.37 0.43 20.64
N GLY A 563 6.08 0.09 20.75
CA GLY A 563 5.41 -0.07 22.05
C GLY A 563 4.97 1.18 22.84
N ASP A 564 4.98 2.39 22.27
CA ASP A 564 4.46 3.59 22.97
C ASP A 564 2.96 3.78 22.77
N TYR A 565 2.18 2.88 23.39
CA TYR A 565 0.72 2.91 23.29
C TYR A 565 0.13 4.22 23.78
N ALA A 566 0.63 4.75 24.91
CA ALA A 566 0.07 5.91 25.58
C ALA A 566 0.09 7.18 24.72
N LYS A 567 1.08 7.33 23.83
CA LYS A 567 1.19 8.53 22.98
C LYS A 567 0.51 8.39 21.63
N VAL A 568 0.41 7.18 21.09
CA VAL A 568 0.16 6.99 19.65
C VAL A 568 -1.24 6.41 19.37
N VAL A 569 -1.74 5.48 20.19
CA VAL A 569 -3.00 4.78 19.93
C VAL A 569 -4.16 5.77 19.82
N GLY A 570 -4.93 5.64 18.74
CA GLY A 570 -6.13 6.45 18.54
C GLY A 570 -5.88 7.83 17.94
N THR A 571 -4.62 8.29 17.90
CA THR A 571 -4.21 9.56 17.28
C THR A 571 -4.10 9.43 15.75
N PRO A 572 -4.06 10.55 15.01
CA PRO A 572 -3.76 10.52 13.57
C PRO A 572 -2.37 9.95 13.23
N ARG A 573 -1.45 9.91 14.20
CA ARG A 573 -0.08 9.39 14.04
C ARG A 573 0.03 7.88 14.29
N ASP A 574 -1.08 7.19 14.54
CA ASP A 574 -1.10 5.74 14.75
C ASP A 574 -0.62 5.01 13.47
N PRO A 575 0.56 4.35 13.47
CA PRO A 575 1.19 3.81 12.26
C PRO A 575 0.35 2.69 11.62
N ARG A 576 -0.53 2.06 12.41
CA ARG A 576 -1.46 1.03 11.92
C ARG A 576 -2.45 1.57 10.88
N ARG A 577 -2.74 2.87 10.90
CA ARG A 577 -3.65 3.52 9.94
C ARG A 577 -3.13 3.44 8.51
N ILE A 578 -1.85 3.76 8.31
CA ILE A 578 -1.19 3.69 7.00
C ILE A 578 -1.20 2.25 6.50
N LYS A 579 -0.89 1.29 7.39
CA LYS A 579 -0.91 -0.12 7.03
C LYS A 579 -2.30 -0.61 6.64
N ALA A 580 -3.31 -0.27 7.45
CA ALA A 580 -4.68 -0.66 7.19
C ALA A 580 -5.20 -0.04 5.88
N ALA A 581 -4.84 1.22 5.59
CA ALA A 581 -5.15 1.86 4.32
C ALA A 581 -4.57 1.08 3.13
N ASP A 582 -3.29 0.68 3.20
CA ASP A 582 -2.65 -0.12 2.15
C ASP A 582 -3.32 -1.50 1.99
N VAL A 583 -3.64 -2.20 3.09
CA VAL A 583 -4.34 -3.49 3.02
C VAL A 583 -5.73 -3.35 2.41
N PHE A 584 -6.46 -2.29 2.76
CA PHE A 584 -7.81 -2.04 2.25
C PHE A 584 -7.79 -1.68 0.76
N ALA A 585 -6.84 -0.83 0.36
CA ALA A 585 -6.63 -0.44 -1.03
C ALA A 585 -6.19 -1.64 -1.89
N ALA A 586 -5.24 -2.45 -1.43
CA ALA A 586 -4.78 -3.65 -2.13
C ALA A 586 -5.89 -4.70 -2.29
N GLY A 587 -6.70 -4.90 -1.25
CA GLY A 587 -7.84 -5.81 -1.27
C GLY A 587 -9.04 -5.31 -2.07
N ARG A 588 -9.01 -4.05 -2.57
CA ARG A 588 -10.15 -3.33 -3.17
C ARG A 588 -11.41 -3.29 -2.29
N ILE A 589 -11.26 -3.52 -0.99
CA ILE A 589 -12.38 -3.74 -0.06
C ILE A 589 -13.39 -2.58 -0.13
N VAL A 590 -12.90 -1.35 -0.26
CA VAL A 590 -13.75 -0.14 -0.39
C VAL A 590 -14.55 -0.17 -1.69
N ASP A 591 -13.93 -0.46 -2.84
CA ASP A 591 -14.62 -0.58 -4.13
C ASP A 591 -15.64 -1.73 -4.12
N THR A 592 -15.24 -2.87 -3.57
CA THR A 592 -16.05 -4.09 -3.44
C THR A 592 -17.28 -3.87 -2.58
N LEU A 593 -17.16 -3.03 -1.56
CA LEU A 593 -18.24 -2.80 -0.61
C LEU A 593 -19.01 -1.50 -0.86
N ALA A 594 -18.58 -0.70 -1.84
CA ALA A 594 -19.29 0.51 -2.25
C ALA A 594 -20.77 0.22 -2.55
N GLY A 595 -21.65 1.01 -1.93
CA GLY A 595 -23.11 0.88 -2.01
C GLY A 595 -23.72 -0.30 -1.22
N LEU A 596 -22.91 -1.14 -0.56
CA LEU A 596 -23.36 -2.31 0.21
C LEU A 596 -23.00 -2.22 1.69
N HIS A 597 -21.79 -1.81 2.03
CA HIS A 597 -21.30 -1.68 3.40
C HIS A 597 -20.20 -0.61 3.45
N HIS A 598 -20.48 0.54 4.06
CA HIS A 598 -19.49 1.61 4.19
C HIS A 598 -18.43 1.20 5.22
N ALA A 599 -17.35 0.56 4.79
CA ALA A 599 -16.19 0.33 5.63
C ALA A 599 -15.37 1.62 5.75
N GLY A 600 -15.03 2.03 6.96
CA GLY A 600 -14.21 3.22 7.21
C GLY A 600 -13.04 2.85 8.12
N LEU A 601 -11.84 3.36 7.82
CA LEU A 601 -10.63 3.03 8.62
C LEU A 601 -10.82 3.31 10.12
N ASP A 602 -11.56 4.39 10.44
CA ASP A 602 -11.85 4.86 11.80
C ASP A 602 -13.19 4.40 12.37
N GLU A 603 -14.00 3.72 11.58
CA GLU A 603 -15.31 3.30 12.04
C GLU A 603 -15.21 1.98 12.82
N PRO A 604 -16.10 1.78 13.82
CA PRO A 604 -16.34 0.47 14.40
C PRO A 604 -16.68 -0.57 13.33
N GLU A 605 -16.03 -1.71 13.41
CA GLU A 605 -16.19 -2.84 12.49
C GLU A 605 -16.50 -4.16 13.22
N GLU A 606 -16.72 -5.21 12.43
CA GLU A 606 -17.02 -6.55 12.93
C GLU A 606 -15.80 -7.26 13.52
N ASP A 607 -16.05 -8.18 14.46
CA ASP A 607 -14.99 -8.99 15.11
C ASP A 607 -14.35 -10.04 14.19
N ILE A 608 -14.68 -10.03 12.88
CA ILE A 608 -14.11 -10.90 11.83
C ILE A 608 -12.61 -11.08 12.00
N PRO A 609 -11.79 -10.00 12.07
CA PRO A 609 -10.34 -10.18 12.04
C PRO A 609 -9.79 -10.79 13.33
N ILE A 610 -10.49 -10.61 14.47
CA ILE A 610 -10.08 -11.18 15.75
C ILE A 610 -10.42 -12.66 15.82
N LEU A 611 -11.65 -13.03 15.46
CA LEU A 611 -12.07 -14.44 15.46
C LEU A 611 -11.19 -15.27 14.52
N ARG A 612 -10.76 -14.70 13.39
CA ARG A 612 -9.87 -15.36 12.44
C ARG A 612 -8.47 -15.65 12.99
N LEU A 613 -8.03 -14.97 14.05
CA LEU A 613 -6.75 -15.27 14.70
C LEU A 613 -6.68 -16.70 15.24
N SER A 614 -7.81 -17.34 15.52
CA SER A 614 -7.86 -18.73 15.97
C SER A 614 -7.66 -19.75 14.84
N LEU A 615 -7.86 -19.37 13.57
CA LEU A 615 -7.96 -20.30 12.44
C LEU A 615 -9.03 -21.40 12.59
N LYS A 616 -9.90 -21.28 13.61
CA LYS A 616 -10.96 -22.22 13.97
C LYS A 616 -12.25 -21.43 14.21
N THR A 617 -12.89 -20.97 13.14
CA THR A 617 -14.07 -20.10 13.21
C THR A 617 -14.94 -20.15 11.96
N TRP A 618 -16.25 -19.99 12.12
CA TRP A 618 -17.24 -19.91 11.03
C TRP A 618 -17.04 -18.73 10.07
N VAL A 619 -16.25 -17.73 10.46
CA VAL A 619 -15.96 -16.54 9.64
C VAL A 619 -15.36 -16.91 8.28
N PHE A 620 -14.49 -17.93 8.22
CA PHE A 620 -13.88 -18.37 6.96
C PHE A 620 -14.91 -18.91 5.97
N ALA A 621 -15.92 -19.65 6.45
CA ALA A 621 -16.98 -20.23 5.63
C ALA A 621 -17.93 -19.19 5.00
N THR A 622 -17.94 -17.95 5.51
CA THR A 622 -18.67 -16.86 4.85
C THR A 622 -17.92 -16.35 3.62
N ARG A 623 -16.60 -16.19 3.74
CA ARG A 623 -15.73 -15.63 2.68
C ARG A 623 -15.31 -16.66 1.64
N TYR A 624 -15.21 -17.92 2.02
CA TYR A 624 -14.78 -19.03 1.18
C TYR A 624 -15.82 -20.14 1.26
N ARG A 625 -15.93 -20.94 0.19
CA ARG A 625 -16.77 -22.14 0.22
C ARG A 625 -15.93 -23.32 0.70
N LEU A 626 -16.11 -23.74 1.95
CA LEU A 626 -15.25 -24.73 2.62
C LEU A 626 -16.09 -25.80 3.35
N PRO A 627 -16.79 -26.70 2.63
CA PRO A 627 -17.76 -27.62 3.23
C PRO A 627 -17.13 -28.60 4.25
N GLU A 628 -15.93 -29.10 3.98
CA GLU A 628 -15.23 -30.01 4.91
C GLU A 628 -14.75 -29.28 6.17
N TYR A 629 -14.30 -28.03 6.03
CA TYR A 629 -13.95 -27.18 7.17
C TYR A 629 -15.19 -26.87 8.02
N GLU A 630 -16.33 -26.57 7.40
CA GLU A 630 -17.61 -26.37 8.11
C GLU A 630 -17.98 -27.63 8.91
N ARG A 631 -17.91 -28.82 8.30
CA ARG A 631 -18.22 -30.08 8.99
C ARG A 631 -17.30 -30.32 10.19
N TRP A 632 -16.00 -30.08 10.03
CA TRP A 632 -15.04 -30.15 11.13
C TRP A 632 -15.37 -29.18 12.27
N LEU A 633 -15.82 -27.95 11.97
CA LEU A 633 -16.27 -27.00 13.00
C LEU A 633 -17.56 -27.47 13.71
N GLU A 634 -18.46 -28.17 13.01
CA GLU A 634 -19.66 -28.74 13.63
C GLU A 634 -19.30 -29.84 14.63
N GLU A 635 -18.36 -30.70 14.26
CA GLU A 635 -17.92 -31.84 15.07
C GLU A 635 -17.07 -31.40 16.27
N THR A 636 -16.18 -30.43 16.08
CA THR A 636 -15.17 -30.05 17.09
C THR A 636 -15.50 -28.79 17.88
N GLY A 637 -16.53 -28.04 17.46
CA GLY A 637 -16.90 -26.76 18.07
C GLY A 637 -15.86 -25.66 17.87
N THR A 638 -16.07 -24.49 18.50
CA THR A 638 -15.25 -23.28 18.27
C THR A 638 -14.88 -22.54 19.55
N ARG A 639 -14.85 -23.28 20.66
CA ARG A 639 -14.50 -22.80 22.00
C ARG A 639 -13.22 -21.94 21.98
N GLU A 640 -12.19 -22.40 21.29
CA GLU A 640 -10.88 -21.73 21.24
C GLU A 640 -10.94 -20.34 20.60
N ALA A 641 -11.88 -20.10 19.67
CA ALA A 641 -12.04 -18.81 19.00
C ALA A 641 -12.35 -17.68 19.98
N TYR A 642 -13.21 -17.92 20.98
CA TYR A 642 -13.58 -16.89 21.96
C TYR A 642 -12.56 -16.72 23.08
N HIS A 643 -11.79 -17.77 23.40
CA HIS A 643 -10.60 -17.64 24.25
C HIS A 643 -9.52 -16.78 23.59
N VAL A 644 -9.28 -16.98 22.29
CA VAL A 644 -8.41 -16.10 21.49
C VAL A 644 -9.00 -14.69 21.41
N HIS A 645 -10.31 -14.54 21.19
CA HIS A 645 -10.98 -13.25 21.21
C HIS A 645 -10.70 -12.50 22.52
N ARG A 646 -10.93 -13.16 23.66
CA ARG A 646 -10.68 -12.59 24.99
C ARG A 646 -9.24 -12.23 25.20
N ARG A 647 -8.33 -13.12 24.82
CA ARG A 647 -6.89 -12.88 24.88
C ARG A 647 -6.53 -11.64 24.06
N THR A 648 -7.03 -11.49 22.84
CA THR A 648 -6.76 -10.30 22.02
C THR A 648 -7.39 -9.04 22.61
N MET A 649 -8.62 -9.11 23.11
CA MET A 649 -9.29 -7.96 23.73
C MET A 649 -8.58 -7.46 24.99
N GLN A 650 -7.93 -8.33 25.74
CA GLN A 650 -7.06 -7.90 26.84
C GLN A 650 -5.89 -7.01 26.38
N HIS A 651 -5.33 -7.22 25.19
CA HIS A 651 -4.33 -6.30 24.63
C HIS A 651 -4.94 -4.94 24.36
N TYR A 652 -6.07 -4.89 23.66
CA TYR A 652 -6.73 -3.62 23.36
C TYR A 652 -7.20 -2.91 24.63
N ASN A 653 -7.64 -3.64 25.65
CA ASN A 653 -8.00 -3.08 26.95
C ASN A 653 -6.81 -2.40 27.62
N TYR A 654 -5.64 -3.05 27.58
CA TYR A 654 -4.39 -2.45 28.05
C TYR A 654 -4.07 -1.16 27.27
N GLN A 655 -4.12 -1.21 25.93
CA GLN A 655 -3.86 -0.05 25.07
C GLN A 655 -4.81 1.11 25.38
N ARG A 656 -6.12 0.84 25.51
CA ARG A 656 -7.13 1.86 25.85
C ARG A 656 -6.89 2.48 27.22
N ARG A 657 -6.59 1.68 28.24
CA ARG A 657 -6.29 2.18 29.60
C ARG A 657 -5.01 2.99 29.65
N ALA A 658 -4.00 2.63 28.87
CA ALA A 658 -2.76 3.41 28.75
C ALA A 658 -3.01 4.82 28.18
N CYS A 659 -3.93 4.97 27.24
CA CYS A 659 -4.26 6.25 26.59
C CYS A 659 -5.29 7.08 27.34
N HIS A 660 -6.11 6.42 28.15
CA HIS A 660 -7.16 7.06 28.93
C HIS A 660 -7.08 6.62 30.41
N PRO A 661 -6.03 7.03 31.15
CA PRO A 661 -5.89 6.68 32.56
C PRO A 661 -7.13 7.10 33.35
N GLY A 662 -7.67 6.18 34.15
CA GLY A 662 -8.85 6.41 34.98
C GLY A 662 -10.21 6.34 34.26
N ARG A 663 -10.25 6.22 32.93
CA ARG A 663 -11.52 6.01 32.21
C ARG A 663 -11.93 4.54 32.29
N GLN A 664 -13.11 4.29 32.88
CA GLN A 664 -13.80 3.01 32.73
C GLN A 664 -14.56 3.01 31.41
N GLY A 665 -14.32 2.01 30.56
CA GLY A 665 -15.06 1.81 29.32
C GLY A 665 -15.52 0.38 29.18
N GLN A 666 -16.66 0.22 28.54
CA GLN A 666 -17.33 -1.06 28.31
C GLN A 666 -17.17 -1.42 26.83
N TRP A 667 -16.64 -2.61 26.52
CA TRP A 667 -16.46 -3.00 25.13
C TRP A 667 -17.80 -3.28 24.45
N ILE A 668 -17.96 -2.78 23.22
CA ILE A 668 -19.09 -3.09 22.35
C ILE A 668 -18.63 -3.73 21.05
N PHE A 669 -19.16 -4.92 20.82
CA PHE A 669 -18.81 -5.83 19.75
C PHE A 669 -20.00 -6.06 18.82
N LYS A 670 -19.71 -6.45 17.58
CA LYS A 670 -20.75 -6.81 16.62
C LYS A 670 -20.23 -7.87 15.67
N MET A 671 -20.94 -8.99 15.58
CA MET A 671 -20.71 -9.97 14.52
C MET A 671 -21.92 -10.90 14.38
N PRO A 672 -22.45 -11.16 13.17
CA PRO A 672 -23.52 -12.13 12.97
C PRO A 672 -23.17 -13.54 13.44
N THR A 673 -21.93 -14.00 13.21
CA THR A 673 -21.49 -15.37 13.54
C THR A 673 -21.44 -15.65 15.04
N HIS A 674 -21.52 -14.63 15.92
CA HIS A 674 -21.73 -14.87 17.35
C HIS A 674 -22.97 -15.72 17.63
N LEU A 675 -24.00 -15.61 16.78
CA LEU A 675 -25.22 -16.42 16.88
C LEU A 675 -24.96 -17.94 16.70
N MET A 676 -23.90 -18.32 15.98
CA MET A 676 -23.52 -19.73 15.82
C MET A 676 -22.84 -20.32 17.07
N GLU A 677 -22.34 -19.47 17.97
CA GLU A 677 -21.29 -19.84 18.92
C GLU A 677 -21.56 -19.29 20.34
N LEU A 678 -22.82 -18.98 20.67
CA LEU A 678 -23.20 -18.33 21.93
C LEU A 678 -22.69 -19.05 23.19
N GLY A 679 -22.62 -20.39 23.17
CA GLY A 679 -22.05 -21.16 24.27
C GLY A 679 -20.56 -20.89 24.49
N ALA A 680 -19.76 -20.92 23.42
CA ALA A 680 -18.33 -20.59 23.48
C ALA A 680 -18.09 -19.13 23.89
N LEU A 681 -18.94 -18.22 23.40
CA LEU A 681 -18.91 -16.81 23.76
C LEU A 681 -19.15 -16.62 25.26
N LEU A 682 -20.21 -17.20 25.82
CA LEU A 682 -20.53 -17.09 27.24
C LEU A 682 -19.51 -17.78 28.14
N GLU A 683 -18.86 -18.84 27.68
CA GLU A 683 -17.74 -19.43 28.42
C GLU A 683 -16.58 -18.44 28.58
N ALA A 684 -16.23 -17.71 27.51
CA ALA A 684 -15.16 -16.70 27.56
C ALA A 684 -15.59 -15.40 28.26
N TYR A 685 -16.88 -15.06 28.19
CA TYR A 685 -17.47 -13.85 28.78
C TYR A 685 -18.71 -14.20 29.60
N PRO A 686 -18.53 -14.72 30.82
CA PRO A 686 -19.64 -15.17 31.67
C PRO A 686 -20.61 -14.07 32.10
N ASP A 687 -20.29 -12.80 31.85
CA ASP A 687 -21.08 -11.62 32.19
C ASP A 687 -21.49 -10.78 30.96
N ALA A 688 -21.37 -11.36 29.75
CA ALA A 688 -21.74 -10.72 28.49
C ALA A 688 -23.21 -10.28 28.46
N LEU A 689 -23.45 -9.13 27.81
CA LEU A 689 -24.77 -8.57 27.53
C LEU A 689 -25.02 -8.64 26.02
N PHE A 690 -26.26 -8.85 25.62
CA PHE A 690 -26.64 -9.06 24.23
C PHE A 690 -27.70 -8.08 23.76
N ILE A 691 -27.49 -7.52 22.58
CA ILE A 691 -28.50 -6.76 21.86
C ILE A 691 -28.76 -7.52 20.56
N GLN A 692 -29.90 -8.19 20.46
CA GLN A 692 -30.26 -8.97 19.29
C GLN A 692 -31.18 -8.17 18.37
N THR A 693 -30.76 -7.96 17.13
CA THR A 693 -31.59 -7.30 16.12
C THR A 693 -32.39 -8.32 15.30
N HIS A 694 -33.62 -7.95 14.95
CA HIS A 694 -34.58 -8.81 14.26
C HIS A 694 -35.18 -8.14 13.03
N ARG A 695 -35.34 -8.91 11.95
CA ARG A 695 -36.00 -8.49 10.71
C ARG A 695 -36.65 -9.71 10.05
N GLU A 696 -37.71 -9.49 9.28
CA GLU A 696 -38.36 -10.59 8.56
C GLU A 696 -37.39 -11.26 7.57
N PRO A 697 -37.26 -12.61 7.55
CA PRO A 697 -36.28 -13.31 6.72
C PRO A 697 -36.37 -13.03 5.23
N VAL A 698 -37.58 -12.91 4.70
CA VAL A 698 -37.83 -12.59 3.29
C VAL A 698 -37.20 -11.24 2.90
N GLU A 699 -37.13 -10.30 3.84
CA GLU A 699 -36.64 -8.93 3.61
C GLU A 699 -35.11 -8.82 3.62
N PHE A 700 -34.39 -9.80 4.18
CA PHE A 700 -32.92 -9.77 4.22
C PHE A 700 -32.24 -10.82 3.34
N MET A 701 -32.90 -11.94 3.01
CA MET A 701 -32.25 -13.06 2.32
C MET A 701 -31.68 -12.69 0.94
N GLY A 702 -32.41 -11.93 0.12
CA GLY A 702 -31.91 -11.53 -1.21
C GLY A 702 -30.65 -10.66 -1.11
N SER A 703 -30.64 -9.73 -0.16
CA SER A 703 -29.48 -8.87 0.11
C SER A 703 -28.31 -9.64 0.72
N TRP A 704 -28.57 -10.68 1.52
CA TRP A 704 -27.55 -11.57 2.06
C TRP A 704 -26.89 -12.41 0.96
N CYS A 705 -27.68 -13.07 0.11
CA CYS A 705 -27.17 -13.86 -1.01
C CYS A 705 -26.32 -13.00 -1.95
N SER A 706 -26.80 -11.80 -2.31
CA SER A 706 -26.04 -10.85 -3.13
C SER A 706 -24.71 -10.41 -2.48
N LEU A 707 -24.69 -10.22 -1.15
CA LEU A 707 -23.46 -9.90 -0.42
C LEU A 707 -22.44 -11.05 -0.48
N VAL A 708 -22.87 -12.29 -0.22
CA VAL A 708 -21.99 -13.46 -0.26
C VAL A 708 -21.49 -13.73 -1.68
N GLU A 709 -22.35 -13.59 -2.69
CA GLU A 709 -21.98 -13.68 -4.11
C GLU A 709 -20.84 -12.72 -4.44
N ARG A 710 -20.98 -11.43 -4.06
CA ARG A 710 -19.96 -10.42 -4.31
C ARG A 710 -18.66 -10.75 -3.57
N PHE A 711 -18.71 -11.08 -2.28
CA PHE A 711 -17.52 -11.44 -1.50
C PHE A 711 -16.75 -12.62 -2.08
N ARG A 712 -17.46 -13.67 -2.49
CA ARG A 712 -16.82 -14.88 -3.03
C ARG A 712 -16.32 -14.68 -4.45
N SER A 713 -17.08 -14.01 -5.32
CA SER A 713 -16.71 -13.78 -6.73
C SER A 713 -15.37 -13.06 -6.94
N GLU A 714 -14.91 -12.31 -5.95
CA GLU A 714 -13.60 -11.64 -6.03
C GLU A 714 -12.41 -12.58 -5.83
N ILE A 715 -12.65 -13.74 -5.23
CA ILE A 715 -11.63 -14.66 -4.72
C ILE A 715 -11.75 -16.03 -5.38
N SER A 716 -12.96 -16.49 -5.63
CA SER A 716 -13.29 -17.78 -6.21
C SER A 716 -14.20 -17.65 -7.43
N GLU A 717 -14.28 -18.72 -8.22
CA GLU A 717 -15.27 -18.88 -9.28
C GLU A 717 -16.69 -18.74 -8.70
N PRO A 718 -17.59 -18.00 -9.36
CA PRO A 718 -18.94 -17.80 -8.88
C PRO A 718 -19.76 -19.09 -9.01
N LEU A 719 -20.54 -19.40 -7.97
CA LEU A 719 -21.55 -20.46 -8.06
C LEU A 719 -22.78 -19.98 -8.84
N PRO A 720 -23.52 -20.90 -9.49
CA PRO A 720 -24.88 -20.63 -9.93
C PRO A 720 -25.74 -20.06 -8.79
N ARG A 721 -26.49 -18.99 -9.08
CA ARG A 721 -27.20 -18.20 -8.06
C ARG A 721 -28.24 -18.99 -7.27
N ASP A 722 -28.89 -19.95 -7.90
CA ASP A 722 -29.86 -20.88 -7.29
C ASP A 722 -29.19 -21.83 -6.27
N GLN A 723 -28.00 -22.32 -6.60
CA GLN A 723 -27.18 -23.14 -5.69
C GLN A 723 -26.70 -22.31 -4.51
N LEU A 724 -26.19 -21.10 -4.77
CA LEU A 724 -25.80 -20.16 -3.71
C LEU A 724 -26.99 -19.82 -2.80
N GLY A 725 -28.15 -19.52 -3.37
CA GLY A 725 -29.37 -19.23 -2.61
C GLY A 725 -29.76 -20.38 -1.69
N THR A 726 -29.72 -21.62 -2.21
CA THR A 726 -30.02 -22.83 -1.43
C THR A 726 -29.01 -23.03 -0.28
N GLU A 727 -27.71 -22.88 -0.56
CA GLU A 727 -26.64 -22.98 0.42
C GLU A 727 -26.84 -21.94 1.54
N GLN A 728 -27.06 -20.69 1.17
CA GLN A 728 -27.19 -19.59 2.12
C GLN A 728 -28.49 -19.61 2.91
N LEU A 729 -29.59 -20.11 2.32
CA LEU A 729 -30.84 -20.35 3.04
C LEU A 729 -30.62 -21.35 4.19
N LYS A 730 -29.90 -22.45 3.92
CA LYS A 730 -29.57 -23.48 4.91
C LYS A 730 -28.63 -22.92 5.99
N ALA A 731 -27.61 -22.17 5.59
CA ALA A 731 -26.64 -21.59 6.53
C ALA A 731 -27.29 -20.59 7.50
N MET A 732 -28.13 -19.68 6.99
CA MET A 732 -28.76 -18.64 7.80
C MET A 732 -29.87 -19.19 8.71
N SER A 733 -30.68 -20.13 8.22
CA SER A 733 -31.72 -20.78 9.04
C SER A 733 -31.09 -21.58 10.17
N ARG A 734 -30.01 -22.32 9.90
CA ARG A 734 -29.21 -23.02 10.91
C ARG A 734 -28.71 -22.06 11.99
N MET A 735 -28.13 -20.93 11.60
CA MET A 735 -27.58 -19.95 12.54
C MET A 735 -28.62 -19.38 13.49
N LEU A 736 -29.76 -18.92 12.97
CA LEU A 736 -30.83 -18.40 13.81
C LEU A 736 -31.51 -19.50 14.64
N GLY A 737 -31.66 -20.69 14.07
CA GLY A 737 -32.19 -21.86 14.78
C GLY A 737 -31.35 -22.20 16.02
N ARG A 738 -30.01 -22.28 15.86
CA ARG A 738 -29.09 -22.52 16.99
C ARG A 738 -29.17 -21.42 18.04
N ALA A 739 -29.21 -20.15 17.64
CA ALA A 739 -29.30 -19.04 18.58
C ALA A 739 -30.60 -19.08 19.41
N ILE A 740 -31.73 -19.42 18.78
CA ILE A 740 -33.01 -19.55 19.48
C ILE A 740 -33.03 -20.76 20.40
N GLN A 741 -32.53 -21.89 19.92
CA GLN A 741 -32.40 -23.08 20.76
C GLN A 741 -31.57 -22.78 22.01
N PHE A 742 -30.45 -22.07 21.84
CA PHE A 742 -29.61 -21.63 22.95
C PHE A 742 -30.37 -20.75 23.94
N ARG A 743 -31.11 -19.73 23.48
CA ARG A 743 -31.90 -18.85 24.37
C ARG A 743 -33.01 -19.61 25.10
N ARG A 744 -33.68 -20.56 24.42
CA ARG A 744 -34.71 -21.41 25.03
C ARG A 744 -34.16 -22.33 26.11
N SER A 745 -32.94 -22.83 25.94
CA SER A 745 -32.29 -23.70 26.92
C SER A 745 -31.62 -22.95 28.07
N HIS A 746 -31.53 -21.61 28.00
CA HIS A 746 -30.92 -20.76 29.02
C HIS A 746 -31.84 -19.57 29.42
N PRO A 747 -33.06 -19.84 29.90
CA PRO A 747 -34.00 -18.78 30.29
C PRO A 747 -33.47 -17.89 31.43
N GLU A 748 -32.55 -18.40 32.26
CA GLU A 748 -31.87 -17.65 33.32
C GLU A 748 -31.00 -16.50 32.79
N LEU A 749 -30.65 -16.52 31.51
CA LEU A 749 -29.85 -15.47 30.87
C LEU A 749 -30.70 -14.38 30.23
N GLU A 750 -32.04 -14.51 30.20
CA GLU A 750 -32.94 -13.60 29.47
C GLU A 750 -32.77 -12.13 29.89
N ASP A 751 -32.41 -11.87 31.15
CA ASP A 751 -32.11 -10.52 31.66
C ASP A 751 -30.88 -9.84 31.06
N ARG A 752 -30.05 -10.62 30.35
CA ARG A 752 -28.88 -10.11 29.63
C ARG A 752 -29.19 -9.76 28.19
N TRP A 753 -30.40 -10.00 27.71
CA TRP A 753 -30.81 -9.75 26.33
C TRP A 753 -31.69 -8.50 26.22
N HIS A 754 -31.52 -7.79 25.10
CA HIS A 754 -32.44 -6.79 24.60
C HIS A 754 -32.72 -7.04 23.12
N ASP A 755 -33.99 -7.26 22.78
CA ASP A 755 -34.43 -7.53 21.42
C ASP A 755 -34.82 -6.21 20.72
N VAL A 756 -34.26 -5.98 19.53
CA VAL A 756 -34.46 -4.77 18.73
C VAL A 756 -35.13 -5.11 17.40
N SER A 757 -36.29 -4.53 17.15
CA SER A 757 -36.93 -4.57 15.83
C SER A 757 -36.20 -3.66 14.85
N PHE A 758 -35.83 -4.18 13.67
CA PHE A 758 -35.29 -3.37 12.58
C PHE A 758 -36.23 -2.22 12.20
N TYR A 759 -37.54 -2.46 12.21
CA TYR A 759 -38.53 -1.46 11.83
C TYR A 759 -38.60 -0.31 12.84
N ASP A 760 -38.51 -0.61 14.14
CA ASP A 760 -38.44 0.41 15.18
C ASP A 760 -37.13 1.19 15.12
N LEU A 761 -36.01 0.51 14.85
CA LEU A 761 -34.69 1.13 14.69
C LEU A 761 -34.64 2.10 13.50
N VAL A 762 -35.33 1.77 12.40
CA VAL A 762 -35.45 2.67 11.24
C VAL A 762 -36.38 3.85 11.54
N ARG A 763 -37.47 3.61 12.28
CA ARG A 763 -38.47 4.64 12.59
C ARG A 763 -37.96 5.68 13.59
N ASP A 764 -37.38 5.23 14.70
CA ASP A 764 -36.87 6.10 15.76
C ASP A 764 -35.65 5.46 16.45
N PRO A 765 -34.44 5.68 15.91
CA PRO A 765 -33.24 5.05 16.42
C PRO A 765 -32.86 5.53 17.84
N ILE A 766 -33.20 6.77 18.19
CA ILE A 766 -32.89 7.31 19.51
C ILE A 766 -33.81 6.68 20.56
N ALA A 767 -35.10 6.51 20.28
CA ALA A 767 -36.00 5.79 21.19
C ALA A 767 -35.57 4.34 21.44
N VAL A 768 -35.06 3.65 20.41
CA VAL A 768 -34.48 2.30 20.57
C VAL A 768 -33.27 2.32 21.50
N VAL A 769 -32.34 3.28 21.32
CA VAL A 769 -31.19 3.43 22.23
C VAL A 769 -31.64 3.71 23.67
N VAL A 770 -32.62 4.59 23.88
CA VAL A 770 -33.19 4.86 25.21
C VAL A 770 -33.73 3.56 25.84
N GLY A 771 -34.40 2.72 25.06
CA GLY A 771 -34.89 1.41 25.49
C GLY A 771 -33.77 0.46 25.93
N ILE A 772 -32.69 0.41 25.15
CA ILE A 772 -31.48 -0.37 25.47
C ILE A 772 -30.86 0.10 26.81
N TYR A 773 -30.70 1.42 26.99
CA TYR A 773 -30.10 1.99 28.19
C TYR A 773 -30.95 1.70 29.43
N ARG A 774 -32.27 1.84 29.30
CA ARG A 774 -33.21 1.51 30.38
C ARG A 774 -33.13 0.02 30.73
N ARG A 775 -33.06 -0.87 29.74
CA ARG A 775 -32.98 -2.33 29.97
C ARG A 775 -31.74 -2.70 30.79
N PHE A 776 -30.60 -2.09 30.50
CA PHE A 776 -29.34 -2.41 31.18
C PHE A 776 -29.01 -1.50 32.37
N GLY A 777 -29.91 -0.57 32.71
CA GLY A 777 -29.73 0.36 33.84
C GLY A 777 -28.56 1.32 33.64
N TRP A 778 -28.28 1.72 32.39
CA TRP A 778 -27.19 2.65 32.08
C TRP A 778 -27.66 4.11 32.20
N PRO A 779 -26.87 5.00 32.84
CA PRO A 779 -27.09 6.43 32.74
C PRO A 779 -26.99 6.89 31.29
N MET A 780 -27.89 7.79 30.91
CA MET A 780 -27.92 8.39 29.59
C MET A 780 -27.64 9.89 29.73
N GLU A 781 -26.42 10.27 29.39
CA GLU A 781 -25.96 11.67 29.45
C GLU A 781 -26.46 12.46 28.23
N ALA A 782 -26.76 13.74 28.42
CA ALA A 782 -27.20 14.61 27.32
C ALA A 782 -26.16 14.70 26.19
N GLU A 783 -24.86 14.75 26.53
CA GLU A 783 -23.76 14.77 25.56
C GLU A 783 -23.77 13.52 24.65
N SER A 784 -24.04 12.33 25.22
CA SER A 784 -24.12 11.08 24.46
C SER A 784 -25.26 11.10 23.43
N ILE A 785 -26.43 11.60 23.84
CA ILE A 785 -27.60 11.71 22.96
C ILE A 785 -27.30 12.66 21.79
N GLU A 786 -26.70 13.83 22.08
CA GLU A 786 -26.39 14.81 21.05
C GLU A 786 -25.30 14.29 20.09
N ALA A 787 -24.29 13.56 20.59
CA ALA A 787 -23.29 12.92 19.74
C ALA A 787 -23.93 11.86 18.80
N MET A 788 -24.88 11.07 19.31
CA MET A 788 -25.63 10.09 18.52
C MET A 788 -26.50 10.74 17.45
N LYS A 789 -27.26 11.79 17.82
CA LYS A 789 -28.11 12.53 16.89
C LYS A 789 -27.29 13.23 15.80
N ALA A 790 -26.20 13.90 16.17
CA ALA A 790 -25.29 14.55 15.23
C ALA A 790 -24.75 13.57 14.19
N TRP A 791 -24.31 12.39 14.65
CA TRP A 791 -23.88 11.32 13.74
C TRP A 791 -25.04 10.81 12.87
N PHE A 792 -26.22 10.56 13.46
CA PHE A 792 -27.40 10.10 12.74
C PHE A 792 -27.82 11.04 11.61
N TRP A 793 -27.94 12.34 11.86
CA TRP A 793 -28.33 13.32 10.84
C TRP A 793 -27.33 13.38 9.69
N LYS A 794 -26.03 13.31 10.01
CA LYS A 794 -24.97 13.21 8.98
C LYS A 794 -25.13 11.95 8.11
N GLN A 795 -25.45 10.80 8.72
CA GLN A 795 -25.69 9.56 7.97
C GLN A 795 -26.98 9.62 7.14
N GLU A 796 -28.02 10.30 7.63
CA GLU A 796 -29.27 10.47 6.89
C GLU A 796 -29.07 11.30 5.62
N GLU A 797 -28.29 12.38 5.72
CA GLU A 797 -27.89 13.20 4.57
C GLU A 797 -27.13 12.38 3.53
N GLN A 798 -26.15 11.57 3.96
CA GLN A 798 -25.42 10.66 3.06
C GLN A 798 -26.34 9.65 2.37
N ARG A 799 -27.27 9.03 3.11
CA ARG A 799 -28.22 8.05 2.56
C ARG A 799 -29.19 8.64 1.54
N ARG A 800 -29.46 9.94 1.58
CA ARG A 800 -30.30 10.63 0.57
C ARG A 800 -29.58 10.74 -0.78
N LEU A 801 -28.25 10.69 -0.77
CA LEU A 801 -27.41 10.75 -1.97
C LEU A 801 -27.13 9.36 -2.56
N GLU A 802 -27.43 8.29 -1.84
CA GLU A 802 -27.15 6.91 -2.24
C GLU A 802 -28.26 6.32 -3.13
N THR A 803 -27.86 5.64 -4.20
CA THR A 803 -28.79 4.85 -5.03
C THR A 803 -29.08 3.52 -4.33
N ARG A 804 -30.35 3.26 -4.00
CA ARG A 804 -30.76 1.99 -3.37
C ARG A 804 -30.90 0.89 -4.42
N HIS A 805 -30.11 -0.16 -4.29
CA HIS A 805 -30.35 -1.41 -5.02
C HIS A 805 -31.52 -2.17 -4.39
N ARG A 806 -32.46 -2.61 -5.24
CA ARG A 806 -33.53 -3.52 -4.85
C ARG A 806 -33.07 -4.96 -5.10
N TYR A 807 -33.19 -5.81 -4.08
CA TYR A 807 -32.84 -7.23 -4.17
C TYR A 807 -34.13 -8.04 -4.21
N ASP A 808 -34.23 -9.01 -5.12
CA ASP A 808 -35.31 -9.99 -5.12
C ASP A 808 -34.74 -11.36 -4.69
N ILE A 809 -35.44 -12.06 -3.82
CA ILE A 809 -35.08 -13.44 -3.44
C ILE A 809 -35.18 -14.41 -4.62
N ALA A 810 -36.00 -14.07 -5.64
CA ALA A 810 -36.13 -14.85 -6.86
C ALA A 810 -34.83 -14.91 -7.68
N ASP A 811 -33.98 -13.88 -7.60
CA ASP A 811 -32.68 -13.83 -8.30
C ASP A 811 -31.73 -14.96 -7.88
N HIS A 812 -31.94 -15.52 -6.69
CA HIS A 812 -31.16 -16.63 -6.12
C HIS A 812 -31.99 -17.92 -5.98
N GLY A 813 -33.06 -18.07 -6.77
CA GLY A 813 -33.89 -19.29 -6.80
C GLY A 813 -34.70 -19.55 -5.52
N LEU A 814 -34.85 -18.53 -4.66
CA LEU A 814 -35.60 -18.61 -3.42
C LEU A 814 -37.04 -18.13 -3.62
N THR A 815 -37.97 -18.71 -2.86
CA THR A 815 -39.37 -18.26 -2.81
C THR A 815 -39.73 -17.88 -1.38
N ARG A 816 -40.74 -17.02 -1.22
CA ARG A 816 -41.26 -16.63 0.09
C ARG A 816 -41.62 -17.86 0.94
N ASP A 817 -42.22 -18.89 0.35
CA ASP A 817 -42.61 -20.11 1.06
C ASP A 817 -41.39 -20.91 1.54
N LYS A 818 -40.36 -21.08 0.70
CA LYS A 818 -39.11 -21.75 1.10
C LYS A 818 -38.44 -21.02 2.26
N VAL A 819 -38.36 -19.69 2.18
CA VAL A 819 -37.78 -18.86 3.23
C VAL A 819 -38.61 -18.96 4.51
N ASN A 820 -39.92 -18.77 4.44
CA ASN A 820 -40.80 -18.85 5.61
C ASN A 820 -40.77 -20.22 6.29
N ALA A 821 -40.71 -21.30 5.51
CA ALA A 821 -40.59 -22.66 6.04
C ALA A 821 -39.24 -22.87 6.77
N ALA A 822 -38.13 -22.44 6.16
CA ALA A 822 -36.80 -22.59 6.74
C ALA A 822 -36.63 -21.78 8.05
N PHE A 823 -37.28 -20.63 8.18
CA PHE A 823 -37.20 -19.76 9.36
C PHE A 823 -38.43 -19.84 10.27
N ALA A 824 -39.26 -20.88 10.17
CA ALA A 824 -40.55 -20.95 10.88
C ALA A 824 -40.41 -20.76 12.40
N ASP A 825 -39.43 -21.41 13.02
CA ASP A 825 -39.17 -21.30 14.45
C ASP A 825 -38.62 -19.92 14.85
N TYR A 826 -37.84 -19.29 13.98
CA TYR A 826 -37.38 -17.92 14.18
C TYR A 826 -38.52 -16.92 14.15
N ARG A 827 -39.41 -17.04 13.17
CA ARG A 827 -40.58 -16.17 13.04
C ARG A 827 -41.50 -16.28 14.24
N LYS A 828 -41.75 -17.50 14.74
CA LYS A 828 -42.50 -17.74 15.99
C LYS A 828 -41.84 -17.07 17.20
N PHE A 829 -40.51 -17.20 17.32
CA PHE A 829 -39.75 -16.56 18.39
C PHE A 829 -39.88 -15.03 18.33
N VAL A 830 -39.68 -14.42 17.16
CA VAL A 830 -39.78 -12.95 17.00
C VAL A 830 -41.19 -12.46 17.29
N ALA A 831 -42.22 -13.17 16.83
CA ALA A 831 -43.61 -12.84 17.13
C ALA A 831 -43.92 -12.84 18.63
N SER A 832 -43.28 -13.71 19.42
CA SER A 832 -43.42 -13.71 20.89
C SER A 832 -42.80 -12.49 21.57
N ARG A 833 -41.88 -11.78 20.90
CA ARG A 833 -41.19 -10.59 21.45
C ARG A 833 -41.88 -9.27 21.10
N PHE A 834 -42.39 -9.16 19.87
CA PHE A 834 -42.95 -7.89 19.36
C PHE A 834 -44.45 -7.95 19.02
N GLY A 835 -45.10 -9.12 19.17
CA GLY A 835 -46.46 -9.36 18.70
C GLY A 835 -46.53 -9.69 17.20
N THR A 836 -47.64 -10.30 16.75
CA THR A 836 -47.80 -10.78 15.36
C THR A 836 -47.89 -9.66 14.32
N ALA A 837 -48.36 -8.46 14.71
CA ALA A 837 -48.48 -7.30 13.83
C ALA A 837 -47.12 -6.61 13.51
N ALA A 838 -46.06 -6.93 14.25
CA ALA A 838 -44.71 -6.38 14.03
C ALA A 838 -43.82 -7.26 13.12
N VAL A 839 -44.34 -8.38 12.64
CA VAL A 839 -43.62 -9.39 11.82
C VAL A 839 -44.06 -9.37 10.35
N SER A 840 -45.12 -8.61 10.00
CA SER A 840 -45.69 -8.52 8.65
C SER A 840 -45.22 -7.30 7.87
#